data_AF-A0A3T1DDQ1-F1
#
_entry.id   AF-A0A3T1DDQ1-F1
#
_cell.length_a   1.000
_cell.length_b   1.000
_cell.length_c   1.000
_cell.angle_alpha   90.00
_cell.angle_beta   90.00
_cell.angle_gamma   90.00
#
_symmetry.space_group_name_H-M   'P 1'
#
loop_
_entity.id
_entity.type
_entity.pdbx_description
1 polymer ?
#
loop_
_entity_poly.entity_id
_entity_poly.type
_entity_poly.pdbx_seq_one_letter_code
_entity_poly.pdbx_strand_id
1 'polypeptide(L)'
;MNLELEYIELSRRKRLVLWLKRRLTDKYALDTRIWRFVVVSMWILSCTAVGICVFGMPTGFGVLFDVVTAICLNTIGLALSSALITIILAICGLRVPRYTLGTFLYVGVILYFVLLFSQLGSLGSIIFSAIVTLFAGGVGLLIGWLTSLRLSRRALIFSIGVIAIFGLAAAYTVNGFPRLLPTSSRADADTADNVGSLTAGDVHALASNLPDPSEPGEYQFNSFTYGSGEDRNRSEFGDETDELSQPVNASAYIDSWPWLRSKFWGFDETELPLNARVWMPEGEGPFPIVLMVHGNHLMEKFSDGGYDYLGELLASRGSIALSIDENFLNYSFWSGIPKQDMKLRAWILLKHIQQIQQFSVQEESPFYNRVDFTQVALLGHSRGGQAAAMAADRSLWFPDEDGLPEPDSYSVQAVIGIAPTDTPVDGKVTELKDISYLTLQGAKDADLVNFYGDRQYGRTTFSSASEAFKASLYIEDANHSQFNTEWGKSDNALPAGLFIRPKDLLEPEQQKQVAEVYVSAFLEAVFHNNEQYDLLFRDYRQGLSFLPPTRYFNQYESGGFVQLADFTGSDRKKLASGVTAEATDMSDWRHVEALNRQGKGKGNKGVELQWKAKGKYSILLSPLAISGVSNEDILMFSMANMDRDLEKEEGFEERAETNLSIDIELEDHSGTAVRLPLSRFMEIEPQVATQFTWLPGMESVVSEGKFKDVEEPVFQTYELPLNEFLEANPEFDPSEWSRISFYFNEGPGKVMLDDLGLMPE
;
A
#
# COMPACT_ATOMS: atom_id res chain seq x y z
N MET A 1 -33.70 88.11 -10.92
CA MET A 1 -34.34 87.29 -9.87
C MET A 1 -33.36 86.18 -9.55
N ASN A 2 -32.61 86.35 -8.45
CA ASN A 2 -31.59 85.41 -8.00
C ASN A 2 -32.27 84.11 -7.55
N LEU A 3 -31.92 82.99 -8.18
CA LEU A 3 -32.23 81.66 -7.65
C LEU A 3 -31.22 81.40 -6.52
N GLU A 4 -31.63 81.66 -5.28
CA GLU A 4 -30.93 81.16 -4.09
C GLU A 4 -30.93 79.63 -4.15
N LEU A 5 -29.76 79.05 -4.38
CA LEU A 5 -29.52 77.62 -4.20
C LEU A 5 -29.45 77.37 -2.69
N GLU A 6 -30.58 76.95 -2.12
CA GLU A 6 -30.67 76.50 -0.73
C GLU A 6 -29.79 75.24 -0.54
N TYR A 7 -28.64 75.43 0.11
CA TYR A 7 -27.68 74.34 0.37
C TYR A 7 -28.18 73.51 1.56
N ILE A 8 -28.94 72.46 1.29
CA ILE A 8 -29.40 71.53 2.33
C ILE A 8 -28.21 70.73 2.84
N GLU A 9 -27.67 71.08 4.02
CA GLU A 9 -26.69 70.24 4.71
C GLU A 9 -27.34 68.92 5.16
N LEU A 10 -27.15 67.88 4.36
CA LEU A 10 -27.57 66.54 4.72
C LEU A 10 -26.82 66.07 5.98
N SER A 11 -27.53 65.43 6.91
CA SER A 11 -26.89 64.81 8.06
C SER A 11 -25.88 63.74 7.62
N ARG A 12 -24.82 63.50 8.42
CA ARG A 12 -23.79 62.48 8.11
C ARG A 12 -24.41 61.12 7.75
N ARG A 13 -25.48 60.73 8.46
CA ARG A 13 -26.25 59.50 8.19
C ARG A 13 -26.93 59.53 6.83
N LYS A 14 -27.58 60.64 6.44
CA LYS A 14 -28.21 60.78 5.11
C LYS A 14 -27.17 60.77 3.99
N ARG A 15 -26.00 61.40 4.17
CA ARG A 15 -24.88 61.35 3.20
C ARG A 15 -24.38 59.93 3.01
N LEU A 16 -24.15 59.19 4.11
CA LEU A 16 -23.72 57.80 4.06
C LEU A 16 -24.74 56.89 3.36
N VAL A 17 -26.03 57.05 3.65
CA VAL A 17 -27.11 56.28 3.01
C VAL A 17 -27.20 56.56 1.52
N LEU A 18 -27.11 57.83 1.10
CA LEU A 18 -27.11 58.20 -0.32
C LEU A 18 -25.86 57.68 -1.05
N TRP A 19 -24.69 57.73 -0.40
CA TRP A 19 -23.45 57.17 -0.91
C TRP A 19 -23.56 55.65 -1.10
N LEU A 20 -24.03 54.92 -0.09
CA LEU A 20 -24.26 53.46 -0.17
C LEU A 20 -25.27 53.12 -1.26
N LYS A 21 -26.41 53.82 -1.30
CA LYS A 21 -27.44 53.62 -2.33
C LYS A 21 -26.85 53.79 -3.72
N ARG A 22 -26.08 54.87 -3.96
CA ARG A 22 -25.42 55.11 -5.24
C ARG A 22 -24.43 54.00 -5.61
N ARG A 23 -23.66 53.48 -4.65
CA ARG A 23 -22.72 52.37 -4.89
C ARG A 23 -23.44 51.07 -5.23
N LEU A 24 -24.62 50.81 -4.66
CA LEU A 24 -25.33 49.54 -4.79
C LEU A 24 -26.34 49.46 -5.94
N THR A 25 -26.82 50.59 -6.48
CA THR A 25 -27.80 50.62 -7.59
C THR A 25 -27.28 49.90 -8.84
N ASP A 26 -26.01 50.14 -9.22
CA ASP A 26 -25.40 49.60 -10.44
C ASP A 26 -24.39 48.47 -10.14
N LYS A 27 -24.65 47.70 -9.08
CA LYS A 27 -23.67 46.72 -8.59
C LYS A 27 -23.33 45.62 -9.60
N TYR A 28 -24.29 45.26 -10.47
CA TYR A 28 -24.15 44.25 -11.54
C TYR A 28 -23.96 44.83 -12.95
N ALA A 29 -23.80 46.14 -13.10
CA ALA A 29 -23.83 46.79 -14.41
C ALA A 29 -22.74 46.29 -15.39
N LEU A 30 -21.63 45.78 -14.86
CA LEU A 30 -20.51 45.26 -15.65
C LEU A 30 -20.55 43.73 -15.86
N ASP A 31 -21.50 43.01 -15.25
CA ASP A 31 -21.72 41.57 -15.45
C ASP A 31 -22.55 41.33 -16.74
N THR A 32 -21.95 41.69 -17.88
CA THR A 32 -22.55 41.59 -19.22
C THR A 32 -22.85 40.14 -19.63
N ARG A 33 -23.53 39.96 -20.77
CA ARG A 33 -23.88 38.62 -21.28
C ARG A 33 -22.68 37.69 -21.41
N ILE A 34 -21.51 38.20 -21.83
CA ILE A 34 -20.28 37.41 -21.95
C ILE A 34 -19.83 36.93 -20.56
N TRP A 35 -19.78 37.83 -19.58
CA TRP A 35 -19.40 37.50 -18.20
C TRP A 35 -20.37 36.51 -17.52
N ARG A 36 -21.65 36.50 -17.91
CA ARG A 36 -22.59 35.47 -17.43
C ARG A 36 -22.22 34.06 -17.89
N PHE A 37 -21.59 33.88 -19.05
CA PHE A 37 -21.07 32.58 -19.46
C PHE A 37 -19.85 32.16 -18.65
N VAL A 38 -19.04 33.11 -18.16
CA VAL A 38 -17.99 32.83 -17.18
C VAL A 38 -18.59 32.29 -15.88
N VAL A 39 -19.65 32.91 -15.37
CA VAL A 39 -20.36 32.42 -14.18
C VAL A 39 -20.89 31.00 -14.38
N VAL A 40 -21.48 30.69 -15.53
CA VAL A 40 -21.97 29.33 -15.84
C VAL A 40 -20.83 28.32 -15.90
N SER A 41 -19.73 28.65 -16.58
CA SER A 41 -18.54 27.79 -16.68
C SER A 41 -17.95 27.49 -15.28
N MET A 42 -17.81 28.53 -14.45
CA MET A 42 -17.38 28.42 -13.06
C MET A 42 -18.32 27.56 -12.22
N TRP A 43 -19.62 27.75 -12.36
CA TRP A 43 -20.61 26.97 -11.64
C TRP A 43 -20.52 25.48 -11.99
N ILE A 44 -20.43 25.14 -13.28
CA ILE A 44 -20.24 23.75 -13.75
C ILE A 44 -18.97 23.16 -13.13
N LEU A 45 -17.83 23.84 -13.25
CA LEU A 45 -16.55 23.40 -12.68
C LEU A 45 -16.66 23.12 -11.18
N SER A 46 -17.25 24.05 -10.41
CA SER A 46 -17.40 23.88 -8.96
C SER A 46 -18.32 22.72 -8.60
N CYS A 47 -19.41 22.52 -9.35
CA CYS A 47 -20.33 21.40 -9.13
C CYS A 47 -19.67 20.06 -9.47
N THR A 48 -18.88 20.00 -10.54
CA THR A 48 -18.09 18.81 -10.89
C THR A 48 -17.07 18.51 -9.79
N ALA A 49 -16.31 19.51 -9.33
CA ALA A 49 -15.31 19.32 -8.28
C ALA A 49 -15.94 18.80 -6.98
N VAL A 50 -17.01 19.44 -6.50
CA VAL A 50 -17.73 19.02 -5.29
C VAL A 50 -18.41 17.66 -5.48
N GLY A 51 -18.93 17.37 -6.66
CA GLY A 51 -19.52 16.06 -6.99
C GLY A 51 -18.49 14.92 -6.96
N ILE A 52 -17.25 15.17 -7.39
CA ILE A 52 -16.15 14.19 -7.27
C ILE A 52 -15.77 13.98 -5.80
N CYS A 53 -15.69 15.05 -5.01
CA CYS A 53 -15.34 15.00 -3.58
C CYS A 53 -16.28 14.11 -2.75
N VAL A 54 -17.56 14.06 -3.11
CA VAL A 54 -18.55 13.22 -2.43
C VAL A 54 -18.15 11.74 -2.40
N PHE A 55 -17.48 11.23 -3.43
CA PHE A 55 -17.10 9.81 -3.50
C PHE A 55 -16.02 9.40 -2.49
N GLY A 56 -15.27 10.36 -1.93
CA GLY A 56 -14.35 10.12 -0.82
C GLY A 56 -14.88 10.56 0.54
N MET A 57 -16.10 11.09 0.60
CA MET A 57 -16.75 11.56 1.83
C MET A 57 -18.23 11.13 1.89
N PRO A 58 -18.55 9.85 1.60
CA PRO A 58 -19.93 9.38 1.60
C PRO A 58 -20.56 9.59 2.99
N THR A 59 -21.85 9.94 3.04
CA THR A 59 -22.56 10.12 4.32
C THR A 59 -23.23 8.84 4.82
N GLY A 60 -23.32 7.82 3.96
CA GLY A 60 -24.10 6.61 4.21
C GLY A 60 -25.59 6.71 3.83
N PHE A 61 -26.10 7.89 3.42
CA PHE A 61 -27.50 8.04 2.95
C PHE A 61 -27.70 7.73 1.46
N GLY A 62 -26.66 7.25 0.78
CA GLY A 62 -26.65 6.88 -0.63
C GLY A 62 -26.08 7.97 -1.54
N VAL A 63 -25.41 7.52 -2.60
CA VAL A 63 -24.65 8.37 -3.55
C VAL A 63 -25.51 9.49 -4.14
N LEU A 64 -26.77 9.21 -4.50
CA LEU A 64 -27.66 10.22 -5.07
C LEU A 64 -27.95 11.36 -4.09
N PHE A 65 -28.20 11.03 -2.82
CA PHE A 65 -28.45 12.02 -1.77
C PHE A 65 -27.22 12.91 -1.59
N ASP A 66 -26.03 12.31 -1.51
CA ASP A 66 -24.79 13.03 -1.28
C ASP A 66 -24.46 13.98 -2.44
N VAL A 67 -24.53 13.51 -3.68
CA VAL A 67 -24.23 14.32 -4.87
C VAL A 67 -25.22 15.48 -5.01
N VAL A 68 -26.52 15.23 -4.88
CA VAL A 68 -27.55 16.27 -5.00
C VAL A 68 -27.38 17.30 -3.90
N THR A 69 -27.22 16.86 -2.65
CA THR A 69 -27.05 17.77 -1.50
C THR A 69 -25.81 18.63 -1.65
N ALA A 70 -24.68 18.04 -2.03
CA ALA A 70 -23.42 18.76 -2.20
C ALA A 70 -23.50 19.79 -3.34
N ILE A 71 -24.11 19.44 -4.49
CA ILE A 71 -24.33 20.38 -5.61
C ILE A 71 -25.28 21.52 -5.19
N CYS A 72 -26.36 21.22 -4.48
CA CYS A 72 -27.31 22.23 -4.00
C CYS A 72 -26.63 23.20 -3.01
N LEU A 73 -25.91 22.68 -2.01
CA LEU A 73 -25.19 23.50 -1.03
C LEU A 73 -24.09 24.34 -1.70
N ASN A 74 -23.32 23.76 -2.63
CA ASN A 74 -22.32 24.48 -3.41
C ASN A 74 -22.95 25.62 -4.24
N THR A 75 -24.09 25.36 -4.89
CA THR A 75 -24.79 26.37 -5.69
C THR A 75 -25.29 27.54 -4.82
N ILE A 76 -25.86 27.24 -3.66
CA ILE A 76 -26.30 28.25 -2.69
C ILE A 76 -25.10 29.04 -2.16
N GLY A 77 -24.04 28.34 -1.76
CA GLY A 77 -22.80 28.93 -1.25
C GLY A 77 -22.15 29.87 -2.27
N LEU A 78 -22.07 29.45 -3.53
CA LEU A 78 -21.57 30.25 -4.65
C LEU A 78 -22.40 31.52 -4.84
N ALA A 79 -23.73 31.40 -4.85
CA ALA A 79 -24.63 32.55 -5.05
C ALA A 79 -24.53 33.57 -3.91
N LEU A 80 -24.57 33.11 -2.65
CA LEU A 80 -24.47 33.97 -1.47
C LEU A 80 -23.10 34.65 -1.37
N SER A 81 -22.02 33.89 -1.57
CA SER A 81 -20.65 34.42 -1.53
C SER A 81 -20.42 35.44 -2.65
N SER A 82 -20.86 35.14 -3.87
CA SER A 82 -20.74 36.04 -5.01
C SER A 82 -21.54 37.34 -4.78
N ALA A 83 -22.74 37.25 -4.19
CA ALA A 83 -23.55 38.42 -3.83
C ALA A 83 -22.89 39.27 -2.73
N LEU A 84 -22.32 38.65 -1.70
CA LEU A 84 -21.60 39.34 -0.64
C LEU A 84 -20.35 40.06 -1.18
N ILE A 85 -19.52 39.36 -1.96
CA ILE A 85 -18.35 39.96 -2.61
C ILE A 85 -18.76 41.09 -3.55
N THR A 86 -19.88 40.95 -4.27
CA THR A 86 -20.43 42.03 -5.10
C THR A 86 -20.71 43.29 -4.28
N ILE A 87 -21.33 43.15 -3.11
CA ILE A 87 -21.64 44.26 -2.21
C ILE A 87 -20.34 44.93 -1.73
N ILE A 88 -19.36 44.14 -1.28
CA ILE A 88 -18.06 44.63 -0.82
C ILE A 88 -17.36 45.42 -1.93
N LEU A 89 -17.23 44.83 -3.12
CA LEU A 89 -16.57 45.47 -4.26
C LEU A 89 -17.31 46.73 -4.75
N ALA A 90 -18.64 46.73 -4.65
CA ALA A 90 -19.46 47.90 -4.97
C ALA A 90 -19.20 49.05 -3.98
N ILE A 91 -19.13 48.75 -2.68
CA ILE A 91 -18.82 49.73 -1.62
C ILE A 91 -17.40 50.28 -1.78
N CYS A 92 -16.41 49.42 -2.04
CA CYS A 92 -15.02 49.82 -2.34
C CYS A 92 -14.91 50.65 -3.63
N GLY A 93 -15.93 50.59 -4.49
CA GLY A 93 -16.00 51.39 -5.71
C GLY A 93 -15.23 50.82 -6.89
N LEU A 94 -14.80 49.57 -6.82
CA LEU A 94 -14.09 48.88 -7.90
C LEU A 94 -15.00 48.71 -9.12
N ARG A 95 -14.50 49.01 -10.32
CA ARG A 95 -15.26 48.96 -11.59
C ARG A 95 -14.87 47.71 -12.39
N VAL A 96 -15.37 46.56 -11.93
CA VAL A 96 -15.18 45.24 -12.56
C VAL A 96 -16.52 44.49 -12.63
N PRO A 97 -16.66 43.39 -13.38
CA PRO A 97 -17.80 42.47 -13.30
C PRO A 97 -17.83 41.81 -11.91
N ARG A 98 -18.51 42.45 -10.95
CA ARG A 98 -18.31 42.19 -9.52
C ARG A 98 -18.86 40.84 -9.10
N TYR A 99 -19.99 40.42 -9.66
CA TYR A 99 -20.56 39.12 -9.36
C TYR A 99 -19.70 38.01 -9.95
N THR A 100 -19.24 38.20 -11.19
CA THR A 100 -18.34 37.25 -11.84
C THR A 100 -17.01 37.13 -11.11
N LEU A 101 -16.45 38.23 -10.61
CA LEU A 101 -15.25 38.19 -9.76
C LEU A 101 -15.52 37.48 -8.43
N GLY A 102 -16.69 37.69 -7.83
CA GLY A 102 -17.11 36.94 -6.64
C GLY A 102 -17.21 35.44 -6.89
N THR A 103 -17.77 35.05 -8.04
CA THR A 103 -17.84 33.64 -8.45
C THR A 103 -16.44 33.06 -8.68
N PHE A 104 -15.56 33.79 -9.37
CA PHE A 104 -14.18 33.39 -9.61
C PHE A 104 -13.42 33.14 -8.30
N LEU A 105 -13.55 34.04 -7.32
CA LEU A 105 -12.92 33.90 -6.01
C LEU A 105 -13.48 32.70 -5.24
N TYR A 106 -14.80 32.52 -5.23
CA TYR A 106 -15.44 31.36 -4.58
C TYR A 106 -14.92 30.04 -5.16
N VAL A 107 -14.94 29.90 -6.48
CA VAL A 107 -14.49 28.67 -7.15
C VAL A 107 -13.00 28.42 -6.94
N GLY A 108 -12.16 29.46 -7.01
CA GLY A 108 -10.74 29.33 -6.71
C GLY A 108 -10.48 28.84 -5.28
N VAL A 109 -11.22 29.35 -4.30
CA VAL A 109 -11.12 28.90 -2.90
C VAL A 109 -11.60 27.46 -2.72
N ILE A 110 -12.73 27.09 -3.31
CA ILE A 110 -13.23 25.71 -3.26
C ILE A 110 -12.21 24.75 -3.88
N LEU A 111 -11.69 25.05 -5.08
CA LEU A 111 -10.69 24.21 -5.74
C LEU A 111 -9.39 24.14 -4.94
N TYR A 112 -8.96 25.24 -4.32
CA TYR A 112 -7.80 25.22 -3.43
C TYR A 112 -7.98 24.19 -2.31
N PHE A 113 -9.12 24.20 -1.62
CA PHE A 113 -9.38 23.23 -0.54
C PHE A 113 -9.53 21.80 -1.07
N VAL A 114 -10.22 21.61 -2.19
CA VAL A 114 -10.34 20.29 -2.83
C VAL A 114 -8.97 19.69 -3.12
N LEU A 115 -8.07 20.47 -3.74
CA LEU A 115 -6.72 20.02 -4.07
C LEU A 115 -5.85 19.85 -2.82
N LEU A 116 -6.01 20.71 -1.82
CA LEU A 116 -5.27 20.63 -0.56
C LEU A 116 -5.59 19.31 0.16
N PHE A 117 -6.88 18.98 0.28
CA PHE A 117 -7.31 17.70 0.87
C PHE A 117 -7.10 16.50 -0.07
N SER A 118 -6.83 16.73 -1.35
CA SER A 118 -6.35 15.70 -2.29
C SER A 118 -4.85 15.48 -2.22
N GLN A 119 -4.19 16.02 -1.18
CA GLN A 119 -2.78 15.81 -0.89
C GLN A 119 -1.80 16.51 -1.86
N LEU A 120 -2.19 17.57 -2.59
CA LEU A 120 -1.26 18.31 -3.49
C LEU A 120 -0.32 19.30 -2.77
N GLY A 121 -0.40 19.41 -1.44
CA GLY A 121 0.29 20.44 -0.68
C GLY A 121 -0.26 21.85 -0.94
N SER A 122 0.14 22.82 -0.11
CA SER A 122 -0.43 24.18 -0.15
C SER A 122 -0.05 24.95 -1.42
N LEU A 123 1.21 24.94 -1.81
CA LEU A 123 1.70 25.64 -2.99
C LEU A 123 1.14 25.03 -4.29
N GLY A 124 1.18 23.69 -4.40
CA GLY A 124 0.59 22.98 -5.53
C GLY A 124 -0.90 23.30 -5.68
N SER A 125 -1.65 23.26 -4.57
CA SER A 125 -3.07 23.58 -4.56
C SER A 125 -3.38 25.03 -4.99
N ILE A 126 -2.58 26.02 -4.57
CA ILE A 126 -2.74 27.41 -5.02
C ILE A 126 -2.52 27.53 -6.53
N ILE A 127 -1.44 26.95 -7.04
CA ILE A 127 -1.07 27.07 -8.46
C ILE A 127 -2.10 26.36 -9.34
N PHE A 128 -2.44 25.11 -9.03
CA PHE A 128 -3.41 24.34 -9.80
C PHE A 128 -4.82 24.93 -9.71
N SER A 129 -5.28 25.35 -8.53
CA SER A 129 -6.58 26.00 -8.41
C SER A 129 -6.64 27.30 -9.23
N ALA A 130 -5.58 28.11 -9.23
CA ALA A 130 -5.50 29.32 -10.05
C ALA A 130 -5.54 28.99 -11.55
N ILE A 131 -4.75 28.02 -12.01
CA ILE A 131 -4.71 27.59 -13.41
C ILE A 131 -6.08 27.08 -13.88
N VAL A 132 -6.69 26.15 -13.13
CA VAL A 132 -7.97 25.54 -13.48
C VAL A 132 -9.09 26.59 -13.48
N THR A 133 -9.09 27.50 -12.51
CA THR A 133 -10.07 28.60 -12.45
C THR A 133 -9.87 29.61 -13.59
N LEU A 134 -8.63 29.97 -13.92
CA LEU A 134 -8.34 30.85 -15.06
C LEU A 134 -8.78 30.20 -16.38
N PHE A 135 -8.48 28.92 -16.56
CA PHE A 135 -8.84 28.15 -17.74
C PHE A 135 -10.36 28.11 -17.94
N ALA A 136 -11.13 27.69 -16.91
CA ALA A 136 -12.58 27.68 -17.01
C ALA A 136 -13.17 29.09 -17.20
N GLY A 137 -12.50 30.12 -16.69
CA GLY A 137 -12.86 31.52 -16.95
C GLY A 137 -12.69 31.89 -18.42
N GLY A 138 -11.56 31.49 -19.02
CA GLY A 138 -11.27 31.62 -20.45
C GLY A 138 -12.29 30.88 -21.33
N VAL A 139 -12.66 29.65 -20.96
CA VAL A 139 -13.71 28.87 -21.65
C VAL A 139 -15.04 29.62 -21.63
N GLY A 140 -15.44 30.16 -20.48
CA GLY A 140 -16.67 30.94 -20.36
C GLY A 140 -16.64 32.23 -21.19
N LEU A 141 -15.51 32.94 -21.23
CA LEU A 141 -15.31 34.11 -22.08
C LEU A 141 -15.40 33.75 -23.57
N LEU A 142 -14.79 32.65 -23.99
CA LEU A 142 -14.79 32.17 -25.36
C LEU A 142 -16.21 31.80 -25.83
N ILE A 143 -16.96 31.03 -25.02
CA ILE A 143 -18.36 30.70 -25.30
C ILE A 143 -19.22 31.98 -25.35
N GLY A 144 -19.02 32.90 -24.41
CA GLY A 144 -19.70 34.18 -24.39
C GLY A 144 -19.41 35.02 -25.64
N TRP A 145 -18.17 35.01 -26.11
CA TRP A 145 -17.77 35.68 -27.34
C TRP A 145 -18.38 35.02 -28.58
N LEU A 146 -18.29 33.69 -28.73
CA LEU A 146 -18.86 32.96 -29.86
C LEU A 146 -20.38 33.17 -29.98
N THR A 147 -21.09 33.19 -28.85
CA THR A 147 -22.54 33.46 -28.84
C THR A 147 -22.88 34.92 -29.20
N SER A 148 -21.91 35.84 -29.11
CA SER A 148 -22.07 37.23 -29.55
C SER A 148 -21.91 37.40 -31.08
N LEU A 149 -21.25 36.45 -31.77
CA LEU A 149 -20.95 36.52 -33.22
C LEU A 149 -22.15 36.24 -34.14
N ARG A 150 -23.37 36.07 -33.60
CA ARG A 150 -24.61 35.77 -34.37
C ARG A 150 -24.48 34.57 -35.34
N LEU A 151 -23.65 33.59 -35.00
CA LEU A 151 -23.48 32.36 -35.77
C LEU A 151 -24.78 31.54 -35.80
N SER A 152 -24.98 30.75 -36.85
CA SER A 152 -26.08 29.76 -36.87
C SER A 152 -25.90 28.74 -35.74
N ARG A 153 -26.98 28.19 -35.19
CA ARG A 153 -26.90 27.19 -34.10
C ARG A 153 -25.97 26.02 -34.43
N ARG A 154 -25.96 25.58 -35.69
CA ARG A 154 -25.08 24.50 -36.18
C ARG A 154 -23.60 24.90 -36.19
N ALA A 155 -23.29 26.12 -36.64
CA ALA A 155 -21.91 26.64 -36.63
C ALA A 155 -21.41 26.86 -35.20
N LEU A 156 -22.26 27.33 -34.29
CA LEU A 156 -21.91 27.50 -32.88
C LEU A 156 -21.59 26.15 -32.20
N ILE A 157 -22.43 25.14 -32.39
CA ILE A 157 -22.19 23.78 -31.84
C ILE A 157 -20.92 23.19 -32.43
N PHE A 158 -20.70 23.36 -33.74
CA PHE A 158 -19.48 22.90 -34.40
C PHE A 158 -18.22 23.59 -33.85
N SER A 159 -18.22 24.92 -33.71
CA SER A 159 -17.08 25.66 -33.14
C SER A 159 -16.79 25.27 -31.70
N ILE A 160 -17.82 25.10 -30.86
CA ILE A 160 -17.66 24.62 -29.48
C ILE A 160 -17.10 23.19 -29.46
N GLY A 161 -17.60 22.30 -30.33
CA GLY A 161 -17.09 20.93 -30.47
C GLY A 161 -15.64 20.87 -30.91
N VAL A 162 -15.24 21.69 -31.90
CA VAL A 162 -13.85 21.79 -32.36
C VAL A 162 -12.94 22.30 -31.24
N ILE A 163 -13.35 23.33 -30.49
CA ILE A 163 -12.58 23.85 -29.35
C ILE A 163 -12.46 22.81 -28.23
N ALA A 164 -13.53 22.07 -27.94
CA ALA A 164 -13.49 21.00 -26.95
C ALA A 164 -12.53 19.89 -27.36
N ILE A 165 -12.52 19.51 -28.64
CA ILE A 165 -11.59 18.50 -29.20
C ILE A 165 -10.15 19.00 -29.18
N PHE A 166 -9.88 20.24 -29.60
CA PHE A 166 -8.54 20.85 -29.52
C PHE A 166 -8.09 21.08 -28.08
N GLY A 167 -9.02 21.36 -27.16
CA GLY A 167 -8.74 21.46 -25.72
C GLY A 167 -8.38 20.11 -25.11
N LEU A 168 -9.11 19.03 -25.47
CA LEU A 168 -8.75 17.67 -25.10
C LEU A 168 -7.41 17.25 -25.70
N ALA A 169 -7.16 17.56 -26.97
CA ALA A 169 -5.90 17.26 -27.65
C ALA A 169 -4.72 18.06 -27.04
N ALA A 170 -4.92 19.34 -26.71
CA ALA A 170 -3.93 20.15 -26.03
C ALA A 170 -3.63 19.59 -24.63
N ALA A 171 -4.65 19.24 -23.84
CA ALA A 171 -4.47 18.59 -22.55
C ALA A 171 -3.72 17.25 -22.66
N TYR A 172 -3.97 16.48 -23.73
CA TYR A 172 -3.26 15.23 -24.03
C TYR A 172 -1.78 15.47 -24.40
N THR A 173 -1.47 16.57 -25.10
CA THR A 173 -0.09 16.97 -25.44
C THR A 173 0.65 17.67 -24.30
N VAL A 174 -0.05 18.13 -23.26
CA VAL A 174 0.49 18.86 -22.10
C VAL A 174 1.06 17.93 -21.02
N ASN A 175 1.33 16.65 -21.36
CA ASN A 175 2.32 15.83 -20.66
C ASN A 175 3.73 16.49 -20.57
N GLY A 176 3.96 17.62 -21.26
CA GLY A 176 5.15 18.48 -21.13
C GLY A 176 4.99 19.79 -20.32
N PHE A 177 3.98 19.95 -19.45
CA PHE A 177 3.79 21.18 -18.65
C PHE A 177 4.77 21.49 -17.48
N PRO A 178 5.60 20.59 -16.94
CA PRO A 178 6.31 20.88 -15.69
C PRO A 178 7.68 21.52 -15.94
N ARG A 179 7.71 22.82 -16.24
CA ARG A 179 8.96 23.63 -16.21
C ARG A 179 8.84 24.97 -15.46
N LEU A 180 7.74 25.18 -14.72
CA LEU A 180 7.44 26.46 -14.05
C LEU A 180 7.46 26.41 -12.52
N LEU A 181 7.68 25.24 -11.92
CA LEU A 181 8.00 25.13 -10.50
C LEU A 181 9.53 25.14 -10.33
N PRO A 182 10.08 25.80 -9.30
CA PRO A 182 11.50 25.71 -9.00
C PRO A 182 11.81 24.28 -8.58
N THR A 183 12.18 23.46 -9.56
CA THR A 183 12.86 22.19 -9.36
C THR A 183 14.20 22.52 -8.72
N SER A 184 14.46 22.02 -7.52
CA SER A 184 15.83 21.77 -7.10
C SER A 184 16.43 20.88 -8.19
N SER A 185 17.38 21.44 -8.92
CA SER A 185 18.11 20.82 -10.02
C SER A 185 18.45 19.36 -9.73
N ARG A 186 17.86 18.44 -10.48
CA ARG A 186 18.42 17.12 -10.79
C ARG A 186 17.97 16.76 -12.19
N ALA A 187 18.91 16.27 -12.98
CA ALA A 187 18.92 16.32 -14.43
C ALA A 187 17.64 15.74 -15.06
N ASP A 188 17.04 16.54 -15.95
CA ASP A 188 16.30 16.04 -17.11
C ASP A 188 17.26 15.12 -17.89
N ALA A 189 17.08 13.81 -17.77
CA ALA A 189 17.48 12.86 -18.81
C ALA A 189 16.24 12.66 -19.70
N ASP A 190 16.16 13.50 -20.73
CA ASP A 190 15.20 13.41 -21.82
C ASP A 190 15.26 12.02 -22.49
N THR A 191 14.10 11.36 -22.68
CA THR A 191 13.45 11.18 -23.99
C THR A 191 12.34 10.11 -23.90
N ALA A 192 11.10 10.59 -23.87
CA ALA A 192 9.97 9.82 -24.35
C ALA A 192 10.09 9.69 -25.87
N ASP A 193 10.48 8.50 -26.33
CA ASP A 193 10.07 7.84 -27.58
C ASP A 193 11.01 6.65 -27.81
N ASN A 194 10.93 5.67 -26.92
CA ASN A 194 11.24 4.28 -27.24
C ASN A 194 10.20 3.42 -26.54
N VAL A 195 9.16 3.09 -27.29
CA VAL A 195 8.43 1.83 -27.11
C VAL A 195 9.41 0.70 -27.47
N GLY A 196 10.36 0.44 -26.58
CA GLY A 196 10.74 -0.93 -26.23
C GLY A 196 10.03 -1.16 -24.91
N SER A 197 9.18 -2.17 -24.74
CA SER A 197 9.69 -3.53 -24.53
C SER A 197 11.11 -3.45 -24.00
N LEU A 198 11.28 -2.91 -22.79
CA LEU A 198 12.48 -3.20 -22.02
C LEU A 198 12.52 -4.72 -21.99
N THR A 199 13.52 -5.25 -22.67
CA THR A 199 13.99 -6.61 -22.48
C THR A 199 14.15 -6.75 -20.98
N ALA A 200 13.21 -7.49 -20.38
CA ALA A 200 13.48 -8.26 -19.20
C ALA A 200 14.91 -8.81 -19.35
N GLY A 201 15.77 -8.64 -18.34
CA GLY A 201 16.68 -9.75 -18.08
C GLY A 201 15.75 -10.95 -18.00
N ASP A 202 15.82 -11.86 -18.98
CA ASP A 202 14.84 -12.93 -19.11
C ASP A 202 14.92 -13.76 -17.83
N VAL A 203 14.11 -13.43 -16.82
CA VAL A 203 14.02 -14.22 -15.60
C VAL A 203 13.38 -15.51 -16.04
N HIS A 204 14.24 -16.48 -16.32
CA HIS A 204 13.81 -17.76 -16.85
C HIS A 204 13.14 -18.54 -15.73
N ALA A 205 11.93 -19.01 -15.99
CA ALA A 205 11.29 -20.00 -15.15
C ALA A 205 12.24 -21.18 -14.97
N LEU A 206 12.39 -21.63 -13.73
CA LEU A 206 13.09 -22.89 -13.47
C LEU A 206 12.21 -24.04 -13.96
N ALA A 207 12.83 -25.15 -14.34
CA ALA A 207 12.10 -26.36 -14.70
C ALA A 207 11.39 -26.90 -13.46
N SER A 208 10.14 -26.49 -13.29
CA SER A 208 9.31 -26.81 -12.13
C SER A 208 8.20 -27.78 -12.54
N ASN A 209 8.01 -28.83 -11.75
CA ASN A 209 6.85 -29.72 -11.82
C ASN A 209 5.82 -29.40 -10.73
N LEU A 210 5.92 -28.22 -10.09
CA LEU A 210 5.00 -27.83 -9.03
C LEU A 210 3.57 -27.76 -9.57
N PRO A 211 2.61 -28.45 -8.95
CA PRO A 211 1.20 -28.28 -9.26
C PRO A 211 0.79 -26.84 -8.97
N ASP A 212 0.04 -26.21 -9.88
CA ASP A 212 -0.44 -24.84 -9.70
C ASP A 212 -1.32 -24.76 -8.42
N PRO A 213 -0.88 -24.03 -7.38
CA PRO A 213 -1.62 -23.93 -6.13
C PRO A 213 -2.87 -23.04 -6.24
N SER A 214 -3.00 -22.25 -7.31
CA SER A 214 -4.18 -21.42 -7.58
C SER A 214 -5.34 -22.18 -8.19
N GLU A 215 -5.11 -23.40 -8.67
CA GLU A 215 -6.17 -24.26 -9.18
C GLU A 215 -7.06 -24.78 -8.02
N PRO A 216 -8.39 -24.88 -8.23
CA PRO A 216 -9.30 -25.45 -7.24
C PRO A 216 -8.89 -26.86 -6.81
N GLY A 217 -9.05 -27.14 -5.52
CA GLY A 217 -8.77 -28.47 -4.95
C GLY A 217 -9.89 -29.48 -5.18
N GLU A 218 -9.78 -30.64 -4.51
CA GLU A 218 -10.71 -31.76 -4.68
C GLU A 218 -12.01 -31.63 -3.88
N TYR A 219 -12.05 -30.76 -2.87
CA TYR A 219 -13.22 -30.59 -2.01
C TYR A 219 -14.30 -29.77 -2.71
N GLN A 220 -15.53 -30.25 -2.67
CA GLN A 220 -16.69 -29.37 -2.78
C GLN A 220 -16.80 -28.56 -1.49
N PHE A 221 -17.44 -27.39 -1.55
CA PHE A 221 -17.64 -26.54 -0.37
C PHE A 221 -19.04 -25.92 -0.37
N ASN A 222 -19.50 -25.55 0.82
CA ASN A 222 -20.70 -24.73 1.01
C ASN A 222 -20.30 -23.36 1.53
N SER A 223 -21.03 -22.33 1.11
CA SER A 223 -20.90 -20.97 1.64
C SER A 223 -22.13 -20.55 2.43
N PHE A 224 -21.89 -19.82 3.52
CA PHE A 224 -22.93 -19.28 4.39
C PHE A 224 -22.38 -18.07 5.17
N THR A 225 -23.24 -17.33 5.85
CA THR A 225 -22.84 -16.24 6.74
C THR A 225 -23.29 -16.51 8.17
N TYR A 226 -22.49 -16.04 9.12
CA TYR A 226 -23.00 -15.79 10.46
C TYR A 226 -22.88 -14.31 10.80
N GLY A 227 -23.82 -13.80 11.59
CA GLY A 227 -23.87 -12.38 11.91
C GLY A 227 -24.87 -12.05 13.01
N SER A 228 -25.10 -10.76 13.25
CA SER A 228 -25.97 -10.29 14.33
C SER A 228 -27.46 -10.54 14.06
N GLY A 229 -27.86 -10.70 12.80
CA GLY A 229 -29.26 -10.75 12.40
C GLY A 229 -29.93 -9.38 12.29
N GLU A 230 -29.19 -8.30 12.57
CA GLU A 230 -29.73 -6.94 12.70
C GLU A 230 -28.95 -5.87 11.89
N ASP A 231 -28.04 -6.29 10.99
CA ASP A 231 -27.30 -5.36 10.14
C ASP A 231 -28.26 -4.55 9.24
N ARG A 232 -28.11 -3.22 9.26
CA ARG A 232 -29.01 -2.30 8.54
C ARG A 232 -28.67 -2.11 7.06
N ASN A 233 -27.45 -2.45 6.68
CA ASN A 233 -26.90 -2.13 5.37
C ASN A 233 -26.67 -3.38 4.50
N ARG A 234 -26.58 -4.56 5.10
CA ARG A 234 -26.25 -5.84 4.47
C ARG A 234 -27.22 -6.92 4.95
N SER A 235 -28.09 -7.42 4.07
CA SER A 235 -29.11 -8.41 4.44
C SER A 235 -28.51 -9.75 4.86
N GLU A 236 -27.34 -10.11 4.30
CA GLU A 236 -26.61 -11.34 4.61
C GLU A 236 -26.08 -11.40 6.06
N PHE A 237 -25.96 -10.26 6.74
CA PHE A 237 -25.69 -10.17 8.19
C PHE A 237 -26.91 -9.68 8.98
N GLY A 238 -28.02 -9.43 8.28
CA GLY A 238 -29.31 -9.00 8.79
C GLY A 238 -30.32 -10.14 8.75
N ASP A 239 -31.47 -9.90 8.13
CA ASP A 239 -32.60 -10.84 8.10
C ASP A 239 -32.37 -12.12 7.28
N GLU A 240 -31.34 -12.15 6.42
CA GLU A 240 -30.96 -13.30 5.60
C GLU A 240 -29.75 -14.06 6.15
N THR A 241 -29.29 -13.77 7.38
CA THR A 241 -28.12 -14.46 7.96
C THR A 241 -28.41 -15.93 8.28
N ASP A 242 -27.48 -16.83 7.97
CA ASP A 242 -27.71 -18.27 8.11
C ASP A 242 -27.56 -18.75 9.57
N GLU A 243 -26.61 -18.19 10.32
CA GLU A 243 -26.35 -18.52 11.72
C GLU A 243 -26.18 -17.25 12.58
N LEU A 244 -26.81 -17.22 13.76
CA LEU A 244 -26.75 -16.04 14.63
C LEU A 244 -25.55 -16.08 15.57
N SER A 245 -24.73 -15.03 15.53
CA SER A 245 -23.63 -14.78 16.46
C SER A 245 -24.05 -13.93 17.65
N GLN A 246 -23.27 -13.97 18.73
CA GLN A 246 -23.49 -13.10 19.88
C GLN A 246 -22.71 -11.79 19.73
N PRO A 247 -23.35 -10.62 19.96
CA PRO A 247 -22.62 -9.36 19.96
C PRO A 247 -21.65 -9.29 21.14
N VAL A 248 -20.58 -8.52 20.96
CA VAL A 248 -19.51 -8.36 21.96
C VAL A 248 -19.41 -6.92 22.43
N ASN A 249 -19.17 -6.75 23.74
CA ASN A 249 -18.98 -5.45 24.35
C ASN A 249 -17.50 -5.04 24.28
N ALA A 250 -17.21 -3.98 23.52
CA ALA A 250 -15.87 -3.42 23.32
C ALA A 250 -15.67 -2.07 24.02
N SER A 251 -16.52 -1.70 25.00
CA SER A 251 -16.41 -0.43 25.74
C SER A 251 -15.07 -0.24 26.45
N ALA A 252 -14.33 -1.33 26.73
CA ALA A 252 -12.98 -1.27 27.30
C ALA A 252 -11.91 -0.76 26.31
N TYR A 253 -12.16 -0.86 25.00
CA TYR A 253 -11.24 -0.48 23.93
C TYR A 253 -11.65 0.80 23.18
N ILE A 254 -12.92 1.21 23.32
CA ILE A 254 -13.49 2.35 22.60
C ILE A 254 -13.85 3.47 23.57
N ASP A 255 -13.03 4.52 23.60
CA ASP A 255 -13.32 5.72 24.40
C ASP A 255 -14.49 6.55 23.87
N SER A 256 -14.75 6.48 22.56
CA SER A 256 -15.71 7.36 21.88
C SER A 256 -16.25 6.70 20.62
N TRP A 257 -17.57 6.52 20.57
CA TRP A 257 -18.31 6.08 19.40
C TRP A 257 -19.30 7.18 18.95
N PRO A 258 -19.00 7.93 17.87
CA PRO A 258 -19.85 9.05 17.47
C PRO A 258 -21.25 8.60 17.04
N TRP A 259 -22.28 9.38 17.37
CA TRP A 259 -23.69 9.06 17.07
C TRP A 259 -23.99 8.80 15.59
N LEU A 260 -23.23 9.42 14.67
CA LEU A 260 -23.37 9.17 13.23
C LEU A 260 -22.98 7.73 12.88
N ARG A 261 -21.96 7.18 13.54
CA ARG A 261 -21.53 5.79 13.40
C ARG A 261 -22.62 4.85 13.92
N SER A 262 -23.19 5.11 15.10
CA SER A 262 -24.34 4.32 15.60
C SER A 262 -25.56 4.40 14.69
N LYS A 263 -25.81 5.56 14.10
CA LYS A 263 -26.94 5.73 13.19
C LYS A 263 -26.77 4.89 11.92
N PHE A 264 -25.56 4.89 11.36
CA PHE A 264 -25.23 4.13 10.16
C PHE A 264 -25.28 2.61 10.41
N TRP A 265 -24.62 2.14 11.46
CA TRP A 265 -24.49 0.71 11.74
C TRP A 265 -25.70 0.11 12.47
N GLY A 266 -26.31 0.88 13.37
CA GLY A 266 -27.43 0.42 14.18
C GLY A 266 -27.07 -0.05 15.59
N PHE A 267 -25.79 -0.14 15.90
CA PHE A 267 -25.23 -0.51 17.21
C PHE A 267 -24.16 0.49 17.67
N ASP A 268 -23.70 0.34 18.91
CA ASP A 268 -22.59 1.10 19.48
C ASP A 268 -21.48 0.19 20.01
N GLU A 269 -20.51 0.75 20.75
CA GLU A 269 -19.37 -0.01 21.28
C GLU A 269 -19.76 -1.15 22.23
N THR A 270 -20.99 -1.18 22.74
CA THR A 270 -21.45 -2.21 23.69
C THR A 270 -21.97 -3.47 23.02
N GLU A 271 -22.29 -3.40 21.71
CA GLU A 271 -22.97 -4.45 20.95
C GLU A 271 -22.33 -4.63 19.56
N LEU A 272 -20.99 -4.69 19.48
CA LEU A 272 -20.32 -4.93 18.20
C LEU A 272 -20.67 -6.32 17.67
N PRO A 273 -21.07 -6.45 16.39
CA PRO A 273 -21.44 -7.74 15.82
C PRO A 273 -20.19 -8.58 15.50
N LEU A 274 -20.33 -9.90 15.55
CA LEU A 274 -19.35 -10.85 15.02
C LEU A 274 -19.85 -11.40 13.70
N ASN A 275 -19.61 -10.66 12.63
CA ASN A 275 -20.07 -11.00 11.28
C ASN A 275 -18.95 -11.67 10.48
N ALA A 276 -19.25 -12.76 9.77
CA ALA A 276 -18.31 -13.37 8.84
C ALA A 276 -18.99 -14.08 7.66
N ARG A 277 -18.32 -14.04 6.51
CA ARG A 277 -18.61 -14.91 5.35
C ARG A 277 -17.77 -16.16 5.47
N VAL A 278 -18.35 -17.32 5.26
CA VAL A 278 -17.69 -18.61 5.47
C VAL A 278 -17.77 -19.43 4.18
N TRP A 279 -16.63 -20.03 3.82
CA TRP A 279 -16.53 -21.10 2.83
C TRP A 279 -15.98 -22.33 3.53
N MET A 280 -16.79 -23.38 3.61
CA MET A 280 -16.50 -24.58 4.40
C MET A 280 -16.47 -25.82 3.49
N PRO A 281 -15.38 -26.60 3.50
CA PRO A 281 -15.31 -27.86 2.76
C PRO A 281 -16.44 -28.82 3.17
N GLU A 282 -16.97 -29.58 2.22
CA GLU A 282 -17.83 -30.73 2.50
C GLU A 282 -16.97 -31.92 2.97
N GLY A 283 -17.49 -32.72 3.92
CA GLY A 283 -16.80 -33.91 4.43
C GLY A 283 -16.91 -34.05 5.96
N GLU A 284 -16.23 -35.04 6.54
CA GLU A 284 -16.30 -35.28 7.99
C GLU A 284 -15.42 -34.31 8.80
N GLY A 285 -14.38 -33.74 8.20
CA GLY A 285 -13.38 -32.93 8.92
C GLY A 285 -12.59 -33.76 9.96
N PRO A 286 -12.02 -33.12 11.00
CA PRO A 286 -11.97 -31.67 11.19
C PRO A 286 -11.03 -30.99 10.15
N PHE A 287 -11.29 -29.73 9.84
CA PHE A 287 -10.53 -28.95 8.86
C PHE A 287 -9.79 -27.78 9.55
N PRO A 288 -8.58 -27.41 9.06
CA PRO A 288 -7.92 -26.16 9.45
C PRO A 288 -8.82 -24.96 9.21
N ILE A 289 -8.58 -23.85 9.93
CA ILE A 289 -9.35 -22.61 9.77
C ILE A 289 -8.45 -21.43 9.41
N VAL A 290 -8.93 -20.59 8.50
CA VAL A 290 -8.24 -19.40 8.02
C VAL A 290 -9.16 -18.20 8.22
N LEU A 291 -8.81 -17.31 9.15
CA LEU A 291 -9.54 -16.06 9.36
C LEU A 291 -8.84 -14.95 8.59
N MET A 292 -9.55 -14.37 7.62
CA MET A 292 -9.09 -13.29 6.74
C MET A 292 -9.73 -11.97 7.16
N VAL A 293 -8.91 -10.95 7.45
CA VAL A 293 -9.40 -9.64 7.88
C VAL A 293 -8.92 -8.51 6.97
N HIS A 294 -9.85 -7.63 6.61
CA HIS A 294 -9.56 -6.50 5.74
C HIS A 294 -8.86 -5.34 6.47
N GLY A 295 -8.27 -4.43 5.69
CA GLY A 295 -7.65 -3.20 6.18
C GLY A 295 -8.61 -2.06 6.45
N ASN A 296 -8.07 -0.88 6.75
CA ASN A 296 -8.88 0.33 6.84
C ASN A 296 -9.26 0.83 5.46
N HIS A 297 -10.56 1.01 5.24
CA HIS A 297 -11.11 1.69 4.08
C HIS A 297 -12.15 2.73 4.54
N LEU A 298 -13.05 3.18 3.66
CA LEU A 298 -14.24 3.92 4.08
C LEU A 298 -15.25 2.95 4.70
N MET A 299 -15.78 3.23 5.88
CA MET A 299 -16.76 2.34 6.55
C MET A 299 -18.05 2.16 5.75
N GLU A 300 -18.39 3.13 4.89
CA GLU A 300 -19.54 3.12 4.00
C GLU A 300 -19.31 2.28 2.72
N LYS A 301 -18.11 1.68 2.57
CA LYS A 301 -17.74 0.78 1.48
C LYS A 301 -17.18 -0.52 2.06
N PHE A 302 -18.03 -1.54 2.08
CA PHE A 302 -17.75 -2.80 2.75
C PHE A 302 -16.61 -3.57 2.09
N SER A 303 -15.71 -4.12 2.90
CA SER A 303 -14.44 -4.70 2.45
C SER A 303 -14.36 -6.22 2.64
N ASP A 304 -15.28 -6.80 3.41
CA ASP A 304 -15.30 -8.21 3.79
C ASP A 304 -15.53 -9.16 2.60
N GLY A 305 -16.42 -8.82 1.65
CA GLY A 305 -16.62 -9.59 0.41
C GLY A 305 -15.45 -9.52 -0.58
N GLY A 306 -14.40 -8.77 -0.27
CA GLY A 306 -13.26 -8.56 -1.15
C GLY A 306 -12.35 -9.77 -1.36
N TYR A 307 -12.56 -10.85 -0.59
CA TYR A 307 -11.70 -12.04 -0.52
C TYR A 307 -12.41 -13.32 -0.93
N ASP A 308 -13.59 -13.22 -1.55
CA ASP A 308 -14.38 -14.39 -1.95
C ASP A 308 -13.54 -15.39 -2.79
N TYR A 309 -12.68 -14.89 -3.68
CA TYR A 309 -11.77 -15.71 -4.49
C TYR A 309 -10.79 -16.56 -3.66
N LEU A 310 -10.22 -16.00 -2.58
CA LEU A 310 -9.40 -16.77 -1.64
C LEU A 310 -10.26 -17.72 -0.81
N GLY A 311 -11.45 -17.26 -0.38
CA GLY A 311 -12.39 -18.07 0.38
C GLY A 311 -12.77 -19.37 -0.33
N GLU A 312 -13.18 -19.25 -1.59
CA GLU A 312 -13.54 -20.38 -2.45
C GLU A 312 -12.35 -21.29 -2.72
N LEU A 313 -11.18 -20.72 -3.05
CA LEU A 313 -9.97 -21.50 -3.32
C LEU A 313 -9.56 -22.32 -2.09
N LEU A 314 -9.42 -21.68 -0.93
CA LEU A 314 -8.97 -22.35 0.30
C LEU A 314 -9.97 -23.41 0.78
N ALA A 315 -11.28 -23.17 0.63
CA ALA A 315 -12.31 -24.17 0.91
C ALA A 315 -12.24 -25.37 -0.03
N SER A 316 -12.04 -25.15 -1.33
CA SER A 316 -11.85 -26.25 -2.28
C SER A 316 -10.60 -27.08 -1.98
N ARG A 317 -9.62 -26.48 -1.28
CA ARG A 317 -8.37 -27.11 -0.87
C ARG A 317 -8.38 -27.65 0.56
N GLY A 318 -9.54 -27.69 1.21
CA GLY A 318 -9.71 -28.39 2.49
C GLY A 318 -9.47 -27.54 3.74
N SER A 319 -9.55 -26.21 3.65
CA SER A 319 -9.53 -25.32 4.82
C SER A 319 -10.86 -24.56 4.96
N ILE A 320 -11.36 -24.36 6.17
CA ILE A 320 -12.50 -23.47 6.38
C ILE A 320 -11.99 -22.03 6.30
N ALA A 321 -12.41 -21.30 5.28
CA ALA A 321 -12.01 -19.92 5.08
C ALA A 321 -13.12 -18.98 5.57
N LEU A 322 -12.75 -17.96 6.33
CA LEU A 322 -13.66 -16.96 6.87
C LEU A 322 -13.18 -15.56 6.52
N SER A 323 -14.02 -14.73 5.89
CA SER A 323 -13.74 -13.31 5.72
C SER A 323 -14.49 -12.53 6.80
N ILE A 324 -13.73 -11.88 7.68
CA ILE A 324 -14.19 -11.23 8.90
C ILE A 324 -14.59 -9.78 8.60
N ASP A 325 -15.80 -9.40 9.03
CA ASP A 325 -16.30 -8.05 8.89
C ASP A 325 -15.86 -7.16 10.06
N GLU A 326 -14.99 -6.21 9.76
CA GLU A 326 -14.56 -5.15 10.68
C GLU A 326 -14.83 -3.76 10.10
N ASN A 327 -15.79 -3.63 9.17
CA ASN A 327 -16.05 -2.36 8.49
C ASN A 327 -16.48 -1.27 9.48
N PHE A 328 -17.11 -1.65 10.59
CA PHE A 328 -17.46 -0.74 11.67
C PHE A 328 -16.26 -0.17 12.44
N LEU A 329 -15.03 -0.61 12.14
CA LEU A 329 -13.77 -0.04 12.64
C LEU A 329 -13.04 0.81 11.60
N ASN A 330 -13.55 0.87 10.37
CA ASN A 330 -12.99 1.67 9.28
C ASN A 330 -13.22 3.17 9.49
N TYR A 331 -12.37 3.98 8.86
CA TYR A 331 -12.47 5.43 8.82
C TYR A 331 -13.76 5.89 8.14
N SER A 332 -14.35 6.96 8.65
CA SER A 332 -15.37 7.75 7.96
C SER A 332 -14.97 9.21 8.02
N PHE A 333 -15.23 9.94 6.94
CA PHE A 333 -15.04 11.40 6.93
C PHE A 333 -15.89 12.10 8.02
N TRP A 334 -17.04 11.51 8.37
CA TRP A 334 -18.02 12.13 9.27
C TRP A 334 -17.92 11.66 10.72
N SER A 335 -17.37 10.47 10.98
CA SER A 335 -17.22 9.91 12.32
C SER A 335 -15.79 9.52 12.72
N GLY A 336 -14.79 9.82 11.88
CA GLY A 336 -13.39 9.49 12.16
C GLY A 336 -13.14 7.99 12.21
N ILE A 337 -12.07 7.57 12.90
CA ILE A 337 -11.69 6.17 13.15
C ILE A 337 -11.57 5.96 14.67
N PRO A 338 -11.94 4.78 15.22
CA PRO A 338 -11.65 4.44 16.62
C PRO A 338 -10.15 4.56 16.92
N LYS A 339 -9.78 5.05 18.11
CA LYS A 339 -8.37 5.33 18.44
C LYS A 339 -7.51 4.08 18.59
N GLN A 340 -8.04 3.04 19.24
CA GLN A 340 -7.35 1.76 19.45
C GLN A 340 -7.74 0.76 18.35
N ASP A 341 -7.94 1.21 17.11
CA ASP A 341 -8.44 0.34 16.05
C ASP A 341 -7.57 -0.92 15.88
N MET A 342 -6.24 -0.81 15.91
CA MET A 342 -5.34 -1.97 15.78
C MET A 342 -5.56 -3.03 16.84
N LYS A 343 -5.62 -2.62 18.11
CA LYS A 343 -5.84 -3.55 19.22
C LYS A 343 -7.25 -4.14 19.18
N LEU A 344 -8.24 -3.33 18.82
CA LEU A 344 -9.63 -3.77 18.73
C LEU A 344 -9.84 -4.79 17.61
N ARG A 345 -9.22 -4.61 16.44
CA ARG A 345 -9.26 -5.57 15.34
C ARG A 345 -8.67 -6.93 15.74
N ALA A 346 -7.49 -6.90 16.37
CA ALA A 346 -6.87 -8.11 16.89
C ALA A 346 -7.76 -8.81 17.94
N TRP A 347 -8.42 -8.04 18.79
CA TRP A 347 -9.37 -8.57 19.77
C TRP A 347 -10.61 -9.20 19.12
N ILE A 348 -11.17 -8.57 18.07
CA ILE A 348 -12.31 -9.11 17.31
C ILE A 348 -11.94 -10.44 16.64
N LEU A 349 -10.75 -10.58 16.03
CA LEU A 349 -10.27 -11.87 15.51
C LEU A 349 -10.31 -12.99 16.57
N LEU A 350 -9.84 -12.70 17.78
CA LEU A 350 -9.87 -13.67 18.89
C LEU A 350 -11.30 -13.96 19.36
N LYS A 351 -12.22 -12.99 19.28
CA LYS A 351 -13.65 -13.21 19.54
C LYS A 351 -14.31 -14.09 18.49
N HIS A 352 -13.90 -14.01 17.23
CA HIS A 352 -14.35 -14.94 16.20
C HIS A 352 -13.90 -16.38 16.49
N ILE A 353 -12.66 -16.60 16.93
CA ILE A 353 -12.20 -17.94 17.37
C ILE A 353 -13.11 -18.48 18.48
N GLN A 354 -13.42 -17.66 19.49
CA GLN A 354 -14.33 -18.04 20.58
C GLN A 354 -15.77 -18.34 20.07
N GLN A 355 -16.30 -17.53 19.17
CA GLN A 355 -17.63 -17.74 18.58
C GLN A 355 -17.69 -19.06 17.80
N ILE A 356 -16.64 -19.38 17.04
CA ILE A 356 -16.54 -20.64 16.28
C ILE A 356 -16.42 -21.84 17.23
N GLN A 357 -15.68 -21.72 18.35
CA GLN A 357 -15.66 -22.77 19.39
C GLN A 357 -17.05 -23.03 19.97
N GLN A 358 -17.86 -21.99 20.18
CA GLN A 358 -19.24 -22.14 20.64
C GLN A 358 -20.15 -22.80 19.60
N PHE A 359 -19.99 -22.47 18.32
CA PHE A 359 -20.70 -23.10 17.22
C PHE A 359 -20.30 -24.57 17.05
N SER A 360 -19.01 -24.89 17.21
CA SER A 360 -18.45 -26.23 17.01
C SER A 360 -18.99 -27.30 17.97
N VAL A 361 -19.68 -26.90 19.05
CA VAL A 361 -20.32 -27.82 20.01
C VAL A 361 -21.84 -27.86 19.91
N GLN A 362 -22.46 -27.11 18.99
CA GLN A 362 -23.91 -27.07 18.77
C GLN A 362 -24.29 -27.98 17.60
N GLU A 363 -25.11 -29.00 17.83
CA GLU A 363 -25.46 -30.02 16.81
C GLU A 363 -26.08 -29.46 15.52
N GLU A 364 -26.80 -28.33 15.60
CA GLU A 364 -27.45 -27.68 14.46
C GLU A 364 -26.50 -26.74 13.68
N SER A 365 -25.32 -26.44 14.24
CA SER A 365 -24.36 -25.54 13.59
C SER A 365 -23.62 -26.26 12.45
N PRO A 366 -23.37 -25.60 11.31
CA PRO A 366 -22.47 -26.11 10.28
C PRO A 366 -21.07 -26.46 10.81
N PHE A 367 -20.61 -25.80 11.89
CA PHE A 367 -19.30 -26.03 12.49
C PHE A 367 -19.21 -27.27 13.40
N TYR A 368 -20.33 -27.94 13.69
CA TYR A 368 -20.38 -29.02 14.68
C TYR A 368 -19.39 -30.15 14.41
N ASN A 369 -18.35 -30.26 15.26
CA ASN A 369 -17.23 -31.21 15.10
C ASN A 369 -16.46 -31.10 13.77
N ARG A 370 -16.49 -29.94 13.10
CA ARG A 370 -15.84 -29.74 11.78
C ARG A 370 -14.53 -28.98 11.82
N VAL A 371 -14.17 -28.38 12.95
CA VAL A 371 -13.07 -27.41 13.08
C VAL A 371 -11.88 -28.03 13.80
N ASP A 372 -10.68 -27.92 13.21
CA ASP A 372 -9.42 -28.22 13.89
C ASP A 372 -8.82 -26.93 14.49
N PHE A 373 -9.06 -26.69 15.77
CA PHE A 373 -8.51 -25.52 16.47
C PHE A 373 -7.00 -25.60 16.69
N THR A 374 -6.35 -26.73 16.43
CA THR A 374 -4.88 -26.82 16.50
C THR A 374 -4.20 -26.29 15.24
N GLN A 375 -4.97 -26.03 14.18
CA GLN A 375 -4.51 -25.52 12.89
C GLN A 375 -5.26 -24.23 12.51
N VAL A 376 -4.83 -23.11 13.09
CA VAL A 376 -5.39 -21.78 12.83
C VAL A 376 -4.40 -20.92 12.04
N ALA A 377 -4.88 -20.28 10.97
CA ALA A 377 -4.16 -19.24 10.25
C ALA A 377 -4.89 -17.90 10.36
N LEU A 378 -4.14 -16.83 10.55
CA LEU A 378 -4.64 -15.46 10.57
C LEU A 378 -4.07 -14.69 9.38
N LEU A 379 -4.92 -14.39 8.40
CA LEU A 379 -4.58 -13.56 7.25
C LEU A 379 -5.14 -12.17 7.47
N GLY A 380 -4.36 -11.14 7.16
CA GLY A 380 -4.85 -9.77 7.21
C GLY A 380 -4.24 -8.86 6.15
N HIS A 381 -5.03 -7.91 5.66
CA HIS A 381 -4.59 -6.91 4.70
C HIS A 381 -4.37 -5.55 5.38
N SER A 382 -3.25 -4.86 5.12
CA SER A 382 -2.99 -3.51 5.63
C SER A 382 -3.00 -3.52 7.16
N ARG A 383 -3.79 -2.64 7.75
CA ARG A 383 -4.12 -2.63 9.18
C ARG A 383 -4.62 -3.98 9.73
N GLY A 384 -5.34 -4.76 8.93
CA GLY A 384 -5.74 -6.12 9.28
C GLY A 384 -4.54 -7.08 9.40
N GLY A 385 -3.50 -6.89 8.59
CA GLY A 385 -2.27 -7.71 8.66
C GLY A 385 -1.49 -7.50 9.95
N GLN A 386 -1.43 -6.24 10.43
CA GLN A 386 -0.90 -5.95 11.75
C GLN A 386 -1.75 -6.59 12.86
N ALA A 387 -3.08 -6.48 12.74
CA ALA A 387 -4.02 -7.06 13.69
C ALA A 387 -3.91 -8.59 13.76
N ALA A 388 -3.71 -9.27 12.62
CA ALA A 388 -3.48 -10.71 12.55
C ALA A 388 -2.23 -11.13 13.34
N ALA A 389 -1.10 -10.43 13.13
CA ALA A 389 0.12 -10.68 13.92
C ALA A 389 -0.09 -10.39 15.41
N MET A 390 -0.77 -9.30 15.77
CA MET A 390 -1.09 -8.97 17.17
C MET A 390 -2.02 -10.00 17.83
N ALA A 391 -2.97 -10.58 17.08
CA ALA A 391 -3.83 -11.64 17.59
C ALA A 391 -3.06 -12.96 17.79
N ALA A 392 -2.10 -13.26 16.92
CA ALA A 392 -1.21 -14.42 17.08
C ALA A 392 -0.32 -14.29 18.32
N ASP A 393 0.24 -13.11 18.60
CA ASP A 393 0.96 -12.82 19.84
C ASP A 393 0.00 -12.39 20.98
N ARG A 394 -0.99 -13.24 21.24
CA ARG A 394 -2.01 -13.00 22.28
C ARG A 394 -1.40 -12.67 23.64
N SER A 395 -0.26 -13.28 23.98
CA SER A 395 0.41 -13.12 25.27
C SER A 395 0.90 -11.69 25.50
N LEU A 396 1.41 -11.00 24.47
CA LEU A 396 1.90 -9.63 24.59
C LEU A 396 0.76 -8.61 24.67
N TRP A 397 -0.30 -8.86 23.89
CA TRP A 397 -1.38 -7.89 23.65
C TRP A 397 -2.57 -8.04 24.58
N PHE A 398 -2.86 -9.26 25.03
CA PHE A 398 -4.02 -9.62 25.85
C PHE A 398 -3.70 -10.66 26.96
N PRO A 399 -2.66 -10.44 27.80
CA PRO A 399 -2.16 -11.43 28.77
C PRO A 399 -3.19 -11.85 29.84
N ASP A 400 -4.01 -10.91 30.30
CA ASP A 400 -4.95 -11.09 31.42
C ASP A 400 -6.41 -10.79 31.01
N GLU A 401 -6.73 -10.95 29.73
CA GLU A 401 -8.05 -10.58 29.20
C GLU A 401 -9.07 -11.71 29.42
N ASP A 402 -9.93 -11.51 30.42
CA ASP A 402 -11.10 -12.35 30.68
C ASP A 402 -12.07 -12.34 29.48
N GLY A 403 -12.63 -13.51 29.17
CA GLY A 403 -13.63 -13.65 28.13
C GLY A 403 -13.10 -13.72 26.70
N LEU A 404 -11.79 -13.75 26.47
CA LEU A 404 -11.20 -14.26 25.24
C LEU A 404 -11.03 -15.79 25.31
N PRO A 405 -10.80 -16.51 24.18
CA PRO A 405 -10.59 -17.95 24.23
C PRO A 405 -9.36 -18.28 25.10
N GLU A 406 -9.43 -19.42 25.80
CA GLU A 406 -8.33 -19.93 26.62
C GLU A 406 -7.09 -20.13 25.72
N PRO A 407 -5.88 -19.70 26.12
CA PRO A 407 -4.70 -19.80 25.25
C PRO A 407 -4.41 -21.21 24.74
N ASP A 408 -4.66 -22.24 25.54
CA ASP A 408 -4.40 -23.64 25.17
C ASP A 408 -5.57 -24.30 24.39
N SER A 409 -6.62 -23.54 24.07
CA SER A 409 -7.80 -24.05 23.35
C SER A 409 -7.70 -23.97 21.83
N TYR A 410 -6.67 -23.30 21.31
CA TYR A 410 -6.38 -23.19 19.88
C TYR A 410 -4.88 -22.93 19.67
N SER A 411 -4.38 -23.13 18.45
CA SER A 411 -2.99 -22.86 18.08
C SER A 411 -2.92 -22.14 16.73
N VAL A 412 -2.35 -20.93 16.73
CA VAL A 412 -2.06 -20.18 15.50
C VAL A 412 -0.74 -20.67 14.95
N GLN A 413 -0.78 -21.32 13.79
CA GLN A 413 0.42 -21.85 13.12
C GLN A 413 0.92 -20.93 12.00
N ALA A 414 0.04 -20.08 11.46
CA ALA A 414 0.35 -19.21 10.33
C ALA A 414 -0.20 -17.79 10.51
N VAL A 415 0.61 -16.80 10.12
CA VAL A 415 0.19 -15.40 9.94
C VAL A 415 0.53 -14.95 8.53
N ILE A 416 -0.45 -14.37 7.82
CA ILE A 416 -0.27 -13.90 6.45
C ILE A 416 -0.60 -12.41 6.38
N GLY A 417 0.39 -11.58 6.06
CA GLY A 417 0.24 -10.14 5.86
C GLY A 417 0.18 -9.79 4.37
N ILE A 418 -0.99 -9.38 3.87
CA ILE A 418 -1.09 -8.72 2.56
C ILE A 418 -0.90 -7.22 2.79
N ALA A 419 0.12 -6.63 2.18
CA ALA A 419 0.54 -5.24 2.33
C ALA A 419 0.34 -4.71 3.77
N PRO A 420 0.85 -5.40 4.82
CA PRO A 420 0.43 -5.13 6.19
C PRO A 420 0.97 -3.78 6.68
N THR A 421 0.29 -3.14 7.63
CA THR A 421 0.97 -2.12 8.44
C THR A 421 1.90 -2.79 9.45
N ASP A 422 2.91 -2.06 9.91
CA ASP A 422 3.70 -2.46 11.08
C ASP A 422 4.19 -1.22 11.84
N THR A 423 3.34 -0.77 12.77
CA THR A 423 3.57 0.44 13.56
C THR A 423 3.52 0.13 15.07
N PRO A 424 4.36 0.76 15.90
CA PRO A 424 4.29 0.54 17.34
C PRO A 424 2.92 0.91 17.92
N VAL A 425 2.34 0.03 18.71
CA VAL A 425 1.07 0.26 19.46
C VAL A 425 1.40 0.20 20.94
N ASP A 426 1.00 1.22 21.69
CA ASP A 426 1.32 1.37 23.13
C ASP A 426 2.82 1.21 23.46
N GLY A 427 3.70 1.60 22.53
CA GLY A 427 5.16 1.47 22.67
C GLY A 427 5.71 0.06 22.50
N LYS A 428 4.88 -0.89 22.06
CA LYS A 428 5.24 -2.29 21.79
C LYS A 428 5.18 -2.60 20.30
N VAL A 429 5.88 -3.66 19.91
CA VAL A 429 5.83 -4.27 18.57
C VAL A 429 5.65 -5.77 18.73
N THR A 430 5.00 -6.41 17.76
CA THR A 430 4.76 -7.86 17.78
C THR A 430 6.02 -8.63 17.42
N GLU A 431 6.26 -9.72 18.13
CA GLU A 431 7.30 -10.71 17.82
C GLU A 431 6.62 -12.06 17.66
N LEU A 432 6.86 -12.73 16.53
CA LEU A 432 6.31 -14.07 16.29
C LEU A 432 7.40 -15.09 16.59
N LYS A 433 7.02 -16.17 17.27
CA LYS A 433 7.93 -17.26 17.60
C LYS A 433 7.29 -18.60 17.28
N ASP A 434 7.97 -19.41 16.47
CA ASP A 434 7.50 -20.74 16.04
C ASP A 434 6.12 -20.69 15.36
N ILE A 435 5.86 -19.60 14.62
CA ILE A 435 4.66 -19.37 13.80
C ILE A 435 5.14 -19.03 12.40
N SER A 436 4.62 -19.72 11.39
CA SER A 436 4.96 -19.44 10.00
C SER A 436 4.43 -18.07 9.58
N TYR A 437 5.23 -17.30 8.84
CA TYR A 437 4.88 -15.93 8.45
C TYR A 437 5.06 -15.68 6.96
N LEU A 438 4.00 -15.26 6.26
CA LEU A 438 4.07 -14.82 4.87
C LEU A 438 3.74 -13.34 4.78
N THR A 439 4.50 -12.57 4.02
CA THR A 439 4.11 -11.20 3.63
C THR A 439 4.17 -10.98 2.13
N LEU A 440 3.13 -10.38 1.56
CA LEU A 440 3.04 -9.99 0.15
C LEU A 440 2.88 -8.47 0.08
N GLN A 441 3.63 -7.75 -0.74
CA GLN A 441 3.38 -6.32 -0.94
C GLN A 441 3.75 -5.86 -2.35
N GLY A 442 2.93 -4.98 -2.91
CA GLY A 442 3.21 -4.31 -4.16
C GLY A 442 4.18 -3.14 -4.00
N ALA A 443 5.12 -2.99 -4.92
CA ALA A 443 6.06 -1.87 -4.89
C ALA A 443 5.36 -0.53 -5.13
N LYS A 444 4.31 -0.54 -5.97
CA LYS A 444 3.48 0.62 -6.34
C LYS A 444 2.30 0.82 -5.40
N ASP A 445 2.38 0.30 -4.18
CA ASP A 445 1.47 0.59 -3.08
C ASP A 445 1.56 2.07 -2.65
N ALA A 446 0.53 2.84 -3.02
CA ALA A 446 0.49 4.26 -2.73
C ALA A 446 -0.13 4.60 -1.37
N ASP A 447 -0.73 3.61 -0.68
CA ASP A 447 -1.26 3.79 0.68
C ASP A 447 -0.18 3.51 1.73
N LEU A 448 0.57 2.42 1.57
CA LEU A 448 1.73 2.01 2.35
C LEU A 448 2.98 1.92 1.47
N VAL A 449 3.59 3.07 1.22
CA VAL A 449 4.76 3.19 0.33
C VAL A 449 6.02 2.47 0.82
N ASN A 450 6.07 2.03 2.08
CA ASN A 450 7.20 1.26 2.60
C ASN A 450 6.80 -0.21 2.70
N PHE A 451 7.73 -1.14 2.50
CA PHE A 451 7.50 -2.57 2.67
C PHE A 451 7.39 -2.99 4.15
N TYR A 452 6.38 -2.50 4.88
CA TYR A 452 6.25 -2.70 6.33
C TYR A 452 6.26 -4.17 6.79
N GLY A 453 5.80 -5.10 5.95
CA GLY A 453 5.80 -6.52 6.26
C GLY A 453 7.18 -7.12 6.52
N ASP A 454 8.24 -6.54 5.97
CA ASP A 454 9.63 -7.01 6.20
C ASP A 454 10.11 -6.82 7.64
N ARG A 455 9.54 -5.86 8.35
CA ARG A 455 9.87 -5.59 9.75
C ARG A 455 9.36 -6.70 10.64
N GLN A 456 8.15 -7.21 10.35
CA GLN A 456 7.58 -8.35 11.04
C GLN A 456 8.27 -9.65 10.62
N TYR A 457 8.68 -9.78 9.35
CA TYR A 457 9.56 -10.87 8.90
C TYR A 457 10.84 -10.92 9.73
N GLY A 458 11.55 -9.78 9.88
CA GLY A 458 12.77 -9.69 10.67
C GLY A 458 12.59 -9.94 12.18
N ARG A 459 11.36 -9.79 12.71
CA ARG A 459 11.01 -10.11 14.11
C ARG A 459 10.33 -11.47 14.29
N THR A 460 10.27 -12.28 13.24
CA THR A 460 9.78 -13.65 13.31
C THR A 460 10.98 -14.58 13.51
N THR A 461 10.94 -15.36 14.58
CA THR A 461 12.05 -16.21 15.03
C THR A 461 11.61 -17.64 15.25
N PHE A 462 12.56 -18.57 15.15
CA PHE A 462 12.31 -20.00 15.28
C PHE A 462 13.19 -20.63 16.35
N SER A 463 12.60 -21.53 17.12
CA SER A 463 13.33 -22.43 17.99
C SER A 463 14.09 -23.47 17.15
N SER A 464 15.15 -24.06 17.71
CA SER A 464 15.86 -25.16 17.05
C SER A 464 14.89 -26.33 16.78
N ALA A 465 14.84 -26.81 15.54
CA ALA A 465 13.94 -27.85 15.04
C ALA A 465 12.45 -27.42 14.87
N SER A 466 12.18 -26.13 14.79
CA SER A 466 10.86 -25.64 14.35
C SER A 466 10.63 -26.00 12.88
N GLU A 467 9.45 -26.52 12.56
CA GLU A 467 9.00 -26.75 11.18
C GLU A 467 8.39 -25.46 10.57
N ALA A 468 8.24 -24.40 11.38
CA ALA A 468 7.76 -23.11 10.90
C ALA A 468 8.80 -22.40 10.01
N PHE A 469 8.31 -21.58 9.10
CA PHE A 469 9.14 -20.80 8.19
C PHE A 469 8.54 -19.42 7.90
N LYS A 470 9.36 -18.49 7.44
CA LYS A 470 8.93 -17.17 7.00
C LYS A 470 9.33 -16.91 5.57
N ALA A 471 8.45 -16.23 4.85
CA ALA A 471 8.65 -15.82 3.47
C ALA A 471 8.15 -14.39 3.25
N SER A 472 8.80 -13.66 2.34
CA SER A 472 8.32 -12.37 1.86
C SER A 472 8.32 -12.33 0.34
N LEU A 473 7.38 -11.60 -0.25
CA LEU A 473 7.31 -11.35 -1.69
C LEU A 473 7.02 -9.87 -1.95
N TYR A 474 7.93 -9.21 -2.66
CA TYR A 474 7.78 -7.85 -3.15
C TYR A 474 7.51 -7.86 -4.66
N ILE A 475 6.43 -7.22 -5.10
CA ILE A 475 5.88 -7.37 -6.46
C ILE A 475 5.94 -6.01 -7.17
N GLU A 476 6.78 -5.88 -8.20
CA GLU A 476 7.08 -4.58 -8.84
C GLU A 476 5.83 -3.81 -9.32
N ASP A 477 4.93 -4.50 -10.02
CA ASP A 477 3.78 -3.86 -10.67
C ASP A 477 2.46 -3.94 -9.89
N ALA A 478 2.49 -4.38 -8.63
CA ALA A 478 1.29 -4.43 -7.78
C ALA A 478 1.11 -3.16 -6.92
N ASN A 479 -0.15 -2.85 -6.59
CA ASN A 479 -0.52 -1.75 -5.68
C ASN A 479 -1.13 -2.28 -4.37
N HIS A 480 -1.65 -1.39 -3.52
CA HIS A 480 -2.35 -1.80 -2.29
C HIS A 480 -3.67 -2.50 -2.59
N SER A 481 -4.47 -1.92 -3.48
CA SER A 481 -5.92 -2.16 -3.48
C SER A 481 -6.38 -3.43 -4.17
N GLN A 482 -5.69 -3.86 -5.24
CA GLN A 482 -6.24 -4.87 -6.13
C GLN A 482 -6.24 -6.30 -5.55
N PHE A 483 -5.64 -6.52 -4.37
CA PHE A 483 -5.84 -7.75 -3.60
C PHE A 483 -7.26 -7.92 -3.06
N ASN A 484 -8.03 -6.83 -2.95
CA ASN A 484 -9.40 -6.82 -2.47
C ASN A 484 -10.33 -6.35 -3.61
N THR A 485 -11.30 -7.18 -3.99
CA THR A 485 -12.18 -6.89 -5.15
C THR A 485 -13.07 -5.66 -4.96
N GLU A 486 -13.30 -5.21 -3.73
CA GLU A 486 -14.18 -4.08 -3.40
C GLU A 486 -13.46 -2.72 -3.45
N TRP A 487 -12.13 -2.69 -3.42
CA TRP A 487 -11.36 -1.44 -3.33
C TRP A 487 -11.05 -0.82 -4.70
N GLY A 488 -11.05 -1.64 -5.75
CA GLY A 488 -10.82 -1.21 -7.14
C GLY A 488 -9.35 -0.91 -7.45
N LYS A 489 -9.11 -0.16 -8.53
CA LYS A 489 -7.76 0.03 -9.10
C LYS A 489 -6.90 1.12 -8.43
N SER A 490 -7.43 1.88 -7.48
CA SER A 490 -6.74 3.05 -6.92
C SER A 490 -6.70 3.02 -5.41
N ASP A 491 -5.48 3.15 -4.86
CA ASP A 491 -5.18 3.13 -3.43
C ASP A 491 -5.73 4.34 -2.65
N ASN A 492 -6.17 5.39 -3.35
CA ASN A 492 -6.66 6.58 -2.71
C ASN A 492 -8.09 6.90 -3.16
N ALA A 493 -8.94 7.18 -2.18
CA ALA A 493 -10.27 7.70 -2.42
C ALA A 493 -10.24 9.01 -3.25
N LEU A 494 -11.32 9.27 -3.96
CA LEU A 494 -11.46 10.52 -4.70
C LEU A 494 -11.52 11.71 -3.73
N PRO A 495 -10.88 12.85 -4.05
CA PRO A 495 -10.26 13.17 -5.35
C PRO A 495 -8.76 12.83 -5.44
N ALA A 496 -8.11 12.38 -4.37
CA ALA A 496 -6.67 12.09 -4.36
C ALA A 496 -6.28 11.03 -5.42
N GLY A 497 -7.11 9.99 -5.61
CA GLY A 497 -6.94 8.99 -6.67
C GLY A 497 -7.05 9.52 -8.12
N LEU A 498 -7.32 10.81 -8.33
CA LEU A 498 -7.16 11.44 -9.65
C LEU A 498 -5.68 11.74 -9.97
N PHE A 499 -4.83 11.90 -8.96
CA PHE A 499 -3.44 12.34 -9.09
C PHE A 499 -2.45 11.22 -8.80
N ILE A 500 -2.81 10.33 -7.87
CA ILE A 500 -2.02 9.17 -7.47
C ILE A 500 -2.48 7.98 -8.32
N ARG A 501 -1.75 7.73 -9.41
CA ARG A 501 -2.01 6.70 -10.41
C ARG A 501 -0.66 6.19 -10.93
N PRO A 502 -0.09 5.16 -10.29
CA PRO A 502 1.09 4.51 -10.79
C PRO A 502 0.85 4.00 -12.22
N LYS A 503 1.88 4.07 -13.06
CA LYS A 503 1.85 3.47 -14.39
C LYS A 503 2.14 1.99 -14.32
N ASP A 504 1.78 1.26 -15.37
CA ASP A 504 2.17 -0.14 -15.58
C ASP A 504 1.80 -1.02 -14.38
N LEU A 505 0.58 -0.86 -13.84
CA LEU A 505 0.06 -1.74 -12.81
C LEU A 505 -0.37 -3.07 -13.45
N LEU A 506 -0.16 -4.17 -12.72
CA LEU A 506 -0.83 -5.44 -13.02
C LEU A 506 -2.34 -5.22 -13.13
N GLU A 507 -3.00 -5.96 -14.02
CA GLU A 507 -4.46 -6.00 -14.00
C GLU A 507 -4.95 -6.64 -12.69
N PRO A 508 -6.13 -6.27 -12.17
CA PRO A 508 -6.62 -6.77 -10.89
C PRO A 508 -6.59 -8.30 -10.76
N GLU A 509 -6.96 -9.02 -11.82
CA GLU A 509 -6.94 -10.48 -11.87
C GLU A 509 -5.53 -11.04 -11.74
N GLN A 510 -4.53 -10.40 -12.33
CA GLN A 510 -3.13 -10.80 -12.21
C GLN A 510 -2.60 -10.61 -10.79
N GLN A 511 -2.95 -9.49 -10.14
CA GLN A 511 -2.52 -9.26 -8.76
C GLN A 511 -3.20 -10.23 -7.78
N LYS A 512 -4.48 -10.58 -8.01
CA LYS A 512 -5.18 -11.63 -7.25
C LYS A 512 -4.56 -13.00 -7.47
N GLN A 513 -4.15 -13.34 -8.70
CA GLN A 513 -3.43 -14.58 -9.01
C GLN A 513 -2.18 -14.73 -8.12
N VAL A 514 -1.42 -13.65 -7.88
CA VAL A 514 -0.27 -13.70 -6.97
C VAL A 514 -0.70 -14.08 -5.55
N ALA A 515 -1.81 -13.53 -5.04
CA ALA A 515 -2.35 -13.87 -3.74
C ALA A 515 -2.85 -15.32 -3.69
N GLU A 516 -3.62 -15.78 -4.69
CA GLU A 516 -4.08 -17.17 -4.80
C GLU A 516 -2.92 -18.15 -4.75
N VAL A 517 -1.88 -17.90 -5.56
CA VAL A 517 -0.69 -18.75 -5.63
C VAL A 517 0.03 -18.82 -4.28
N TYR A 518 0.42 -17.67 -3.72
CA TYR A 518 1.27 -17.65 -2.53
C TYR A 518 0.50 -18.03 -1.26
N VAL A 519 -0.75 -17.58 -1.09
CA VAL A 519 -1.55 -17.90 0.10
C VAL A 519 -1.91 -19.39 0.12
N SER A 520 -2.36 -19.94 -1.01
CA SER A 520 -2.71 -21.35 -1.12
C SER A 520 -1.50 -22.26 -0.90
N ALA A 521 -0.39 -22.02 -1.61
CA ALA A 521 0.84 -22.79 -1.44
C ALA A 521 1.37 -22.75 -0.01
N PHE A 522 1.23 -21.61 0.67
CA PHE A 522 1.75 -21.42 2.02
C PHE A 522 0.94 -22.22 3.03
N LEU A 523 -0.39 -22.22 2.89
CA LEU A 523 -1.26 -23.00 3.75
C LEU A 523 -1.17 -24.50 3.47
N GLU A 524 -0.91 -24.91 2.22
CA GLU A 524 -0.59 -26.31 1.88
C GLU A 524 0.69 -26.79 2.55
N ALA A 525 1.74 -25.95 2.57
CA ALA A 525 2.98 -26.26 3.27
C ALA A 525 2.75 -26.34 4.79
N VAL A 526 2.04 -25.38 5.39
CA VAL A 526 1.84 -25.30 6.85
C VAL A 526 0.88 -26.35 7.41
N PHE A 527 -0.26 -26.59 6.76
CA PHE A 527 -1.30 -27.47 7.32
C PHE A 527 -1.28 -28.90 6.77
N HIS A 528 -0.84 -29.08 5.54
CA HIS A 528 -0.89 -30.38 4.86
C HIS A 528 0.49 -31.03 4.68
N ASN A 529 1.54 -30.42 5.22
CA ASN A 529 2.95 -30.85 5.09
C ASN A 529 3.33 -31.12 3.63
N ASN A 530 2.83 -30.27 2.73
CA ASN A 530 3.10 -30.40 1.30
C ASN A 530 4.38 -29.63 0.94
N GLU A 531 5.51 -30.10 1.46
CA GLU A 531 6.83 -29.47 1.42
C GLU A 531 7.34 -29.17 0.00
N GLN A 532 6.75 -29.76 -1.05
CA GLN A 532 7.11 -29.38 -2.43
C GLN A 532 6.89 -27.88 -2.68
N TYR A 533 5.92 -27.26 -2.01
CA TYR A 533 5.66 -25.82 -2.14
C TYR A 533 6.72 -24.94 -1.50
N ASP A 534 7.60 -25.47 -0.64
CA ASP A 534 8.73 -24.71 -0.08
C ASP A 534 9.65 -24.18 -1.16
N LEU A 535 9.78 -24.92 -2.27
CA LEU A 535 10.54 -24.49 -3.44
C LEU A 535 10.09 -23.14 -3.99
N LEU A 536 8.78 -22.83 -3.94
CA LEU A 536 8.23 -21.55 -4.39
C LEU A 536 8.66 -20.39 -3.49
N PHE A 537 8.73 -20.61 -2.18
CA PHE A 537 9.11 -19.58 -1.22
C PHE A 537 10.60 -19.34 -1.18
N ARG A 538 11.40 -20.38 -1.43
CA ARG A 538 12.86 -20.32 -1.57
C ARG A 538 13.27 -19.60 -2.85
N ASP A 539 12.56 -19.85 -3.96
CA ASP A 539 12.82 -19.22 -5.24
C ASP A 539 11.53 -18.99 -6.06
N TYR A 540 11.13 -17.72 -6.20
CA TYR A 540 9.90 -17.37 -6.93
C TYR A 540 9.91 -17.85 -8.39
N ARG A 541 11.10 -18.10 -8.98
CA ARG A 541 11.23 -18.56 -10.37
C ARG A 541 10.62 -19.93 -10.60
N GLN A 542 10.41 -20.70 -9.53
CA GLN A 542 9.68 -21.96 -9.54
C GLN A 542 8.19 -21.78 -9.87
N GLY A 543 7.64 -20.59 -9.62
CA GLY A 543 6.24 -20.25 -9.83
C GLY A 543 5.94 -19.40 -11.08
N LEU A 544 6.96 -19.02 -11.86
CA LEU A 544 6.77 -18.13 -13.02
C LEU A 544 5.88 -18.70 -14.14
N SER A 545 5.56 -20.00 -14.09
CA SER A 545 4.59 -20.60 -15.01
C SER A 545 3.14 -20.21 -14.71
N PHE A 546 2.83 -19.84 -13.46
CA PHE A 546 1.50 -19.44 -12.99
C PHE A 546 1.46 -18.05 -12.33
N LEU A 547 2.60 -17.37 -12.21
CA LEU A 547 2.68 -15.96 -11.79
C LEU A 547 2.61 -15.01 -13.00
N PRO A 548 2.01 -13.81 -12.86
CA PRO A 548 2.01 -12.83 -13.94
C PRO A 548 3.41 -12.30 -14.24
N PRO A 549 3.66 -11.82 -15.48
CA PRO A 549 4.96 -11.34 -15.91
C PRO A 549 5.27 -9.96 -15.30
N THR A 550 5.97 -9.95 -14.18
CA THR A 550 6.53 -8.76 -13.51
C THR A 550 7.78 -9.20 -12.73
N ARG A 551 8.53 -8.27 -12.14
CA ARG A 551 9.70 -8.60 -11.30
C ARG A 551 9.27 -8.85 -9.86
N TYR A 552 9.94 -9.81 -9.25
CA TYR A 552 9.71 -10.23 -7.87
C TYR A 552 11.02 -10.21 -7.09
N PHE A 553 10.90 -9.95 -5.80
CA PHE A 553 11.98 -10.14 -4.84
C PHE A 553 11.40 -10.97 -3.69
N ASN A 554 12.05 -12.08 -3.35
CA ASN A 554 11.62 -12.92 -2.24
C ASN A 554 12.72 -13.11 -1.21
N GLN A 555 12.30 -13.25 0.06
CA GLN A 555 13.15 -13.78 1.12
C GLN A 555 12.52 -15.02 1.71
N TYR A 556 13.36 -15.90 2.23
CA TYR A 556 12.98 -17.13 2.88
C TYR A 556 13.91 -17.48 4.03
N GLU A 557 13.35 -17.98 5.13
CA GLU A 557 14.09 -18.57 6.24
C GLU A 557 13.18 -19.59 6.95
N SER A 558 13.68 -20.78 7.24
CA SER A 558 12.97 -21.80 8.01
C SER A 558 13.60 -21.99 9.39
N GLY A 559 12.93 -22.71 10.29
CA GLY A 559 13.50 -23.11 11.58
C GLY A 559 14.73 -24.01 11.50
N GLY A 560 15.08 -24.51 10.31
CA GLY A 560 16.33 -25.21 10.03
C GLY A 560 17.53 -24.30 9.77
N PHE A 561 17.31 -23.01 9.52
CA PHE A 561 18.39 -22.08 9.18
C PHE A 561 19.40 -21.89 10.33
N VAL A 562 20.68 -22.09 10.03
CA VAL A 562 21.79 -21.90 10.96
C VAL A 562 22.56 -20.65 10.58
N GLN A 563 22.34 -19.56 11.34
CA GLN A 563 23.04 -18.30 11.12
C GLN A 563 24.54 -18.43 11.38
N LEU A 564 25.36 -18.09 10.37
CA LEU A 564 26.82 -18.07 10.48
C LEU A 564 27.34 -16.68 10.86
N ALA A 565 26.72 -15.63 10.33
CA ALA A 565 27.13 -14.25 10.52
C ALA A 565 25.99 -13.38 11.04
N ASP A 566 26.21 -12.77 12.20
CA ASP A 566 25.32 -11.78 12.78
C ASP A 566 25.88 -10.36 12.58
N PHE A 567 25.16 -9.55 11.81
CA PHE A 567 25.50 -8.17 11.50
C PHE A 567 24.89 -7.16 12.48
N THR A 568 24.14 -7.59 13.50
CA THR A 568 23.48 -6.69 14.45
C THR A 568 24.46 -6.03 15.44
N GLY A 569 25.61 -6.67 15.67
CA GLY A 569 26.67 -6.24 16.58
C GLY A 569 27.42 -4.98 16.14
N SER A 570 28.01 -4.27 17.11
CA SER A 570 28.73 -3.01 16.86
C SER A 570 30.14 -3.20 16.29
N ASP A 571 30.75 -4.37 16.48
CA ASP A 571 32.07 -4.68 15.93
C ASP A 571 31.92 -5.32 14.55
N ARG A 572 32.16 -4.53 13.50
CA ARG A 572 32.06 -4.99 12.11
C ARG A 572 32.95 -6.18 11.76
N LYS A 573 34.00 -6.47 12.54
CA LYS A 573 34.93 -7.57 12.28
C LYS A 573 34.56 -8.86 13.00
N LYS A 574 33.68 -8.81 13.99
CA LYS A 574 33.33 -9.97 14.81
C LYS A 574 31.84 -10.26 14.65
N LEU A 575 31.53 -11.26 13.83
CA LEU A 575 30.15 -11.57 13.45
C LEU A 575 29.53 -12.60 14.40
N ALA A 576 30.29 -13.60 14.82
CA ALA A 576 29.85 -14.59 15.80
C ALA A 576 31.04 -15.18 16.55
N SER A 577 30.79 -16.16 17.43
CA SER A 577 31.87 -16.90 18.08
C SER A 577 32.65 -17.72 17.04
N GLY A 578 33.91 -17.37 16.81
CA GLY A 578 34.73 -18.07 15.80
C GLY A 578 34.47 -17.64 14.35
N VAL A 579 33.70 -16.57 14.14
CA VAL A 579 33.41 -16.00 12.81
C VAL A 579 33.84 -14.54 12.79
N THR A 580 34.71 -14.19 11.85
CA THR A 580 35.24 -12.83 11.69
C THR A 580 35.16 -12.35 10.26
N ALA A 581 35.21 -11.03 10.05
CA ALA A 581 35.13 -10.42 8.74
C ALA A 581 36.33 -9.53 8.42
N GLU A 582 36.74 -9.55 7.15
CA GLU A 582 37.72 -8.64 6.59
C GLU A 582 37.30 -8.12 5.21
N ALA A 583 37.79 -6.94 4.86
CA ALA A 583 37.48 -6.29 3.60
C ALA A 583 38.76 -5.75 2.96
N THR A 584 38.92 -5.94 1.65
CA THR A 584 40.03 -5.44 0.83
C THR A 584 39.48 -4.66 -0.35
N ASP A 585 40.12 -3.55 -0.71
CA ASP A 585 39.70 -2.64 -1.81
C ASP A 585 38.27 -2.07 -1.67
N MET A 586 37.67 -2.14 -0.48
CA MET A 586 36.41 -1.49 -0.14
C MET A 586 36.61 -0.02 0.19
N SER A 587 35.73 0.84 -0.34
CA SER A 587 35.69 2.27 -0.04
C SER A 587 35.01 2.56 1.30
N ASP A 588 33.94 1.83 1.62
CA ASP A 588 33.35 1.80 2.96
C ASP A 588 32.76 0.42 3.24
N TRP A 589 32.71 0.05 4.53
CA TRP A 589 31.90 -1.07 5.01
C TRP A 589 31.54 -0.92 6.49
N ARG A 590 30.26 -1.14 6.79
CA ARG A 590 29.70 -0.90 8.13
C ARG A 590 28.40 -1.66 8.34
N HIS A 591 28.15 -2.05 9.58
CA HIS A 591 26.86 -2.58 9.99
C HIS A 591 25.90 -1.42 10.21
N VAL A 592 24.78 -1.40 9.47
CA VAL A 592 23.78 -0.33 9.53
C VAL A 592 22.38 -0.92 9.38
N GLU A 593 21.39 -0.19 9.87
CA GLU A 593 19.99 -0.55 9.69
C GLU A 593 19.56 -0.26 8.25
N ALA A 594 18.81 -1.17 7.64
CA ALA A 594 18.17 -0.90 6.35
C ALA A 594 17.12 0.22 6.53
N LEU A 595 17.13 1.21 5.65
CA LEU A 595 16.21 2.36 5.70
C LEU A 595 15.14 2.23 4.63
N ASN A 596 13.88 2.45 4.99
CA ASN A 596 12.78 2.48 4.02
C ASN A 596 12.74 3.79 3.20
N ARG A 597 11.77 3.93 2.29
CA ARG A 597 11.57 5.13 1.45
C ARG A 597 11.44 6.43 2.24
N GLN A 598 11.11 6.36 3.52
CA GLN A 598 10.96 7.53 4.38
C GLN A 598 12.16 7.78 5.29
N GLY A 599 13.29 7.09 5.06
CA GLY A 599 14.51 7.21 5.86
C GLY A 599 14.37 6.66 7.28
N LYS A 600 13.37 5.80 7.52
CA LYS A 600 13.16 5.14 8.82
C LYS A 600 13.71 3.72 8.77
N GLY A 601 14.28 3.30 9.89
CA GLY A 601 14.74 1.95 10.10
C GLY A 601 13.68 0.89 9.86
N LYS A 602 14.11 -0.25 9.30
CA LYS A 602 13.30 -1.45 9.04
C LYS A 602 13.42 -2.48 10.16
N GLY A 603 14.22 -2.23 11.19
CA GLY A 603 14.40 -3.13 12.33
C GLY A 603 15.43 -4.23 12.12
N ASN A 604 15.92 -4.42 10.89
CA ASN A 604 17.01 -5.34 10.55
C ASN A 604 18.30 -4.59 10.22
N LYS A 605 19.44 -5.18 10.57
CA LYS A 605 20.77 -4.64 10.31
C LYS A 605 21.56 -5.61 9.45
N GLY A 606 22.02 -5.12 8.31
CA GLY A 606 22.97 -5.82 7.46
C GLY A 606 24.34 -5.13 7.44
N VAL A 607 25.25 -5.70 6.67
CA VAL A 607 26.53 -5.06 6.31
C VAL A 607 26.38 -4.33 4.98
N GLU A 608 26.51 -3.00 5.00
CA GLU A 608 26.63 -2.17 3.81
C GLU A 608 28.07 -2.28 3.29
N LEU A 609 28.22 -2.62 2.00
CA LEU A 609 29.49 -2.78 1.31
C LEU A 609 29.54 -1.83 0.13
N GLN A 610 30.60 -1.02 0.04
CA GLN A 610 30.77 -0.04 -1.03
C GLN A 610 32.19 -0.11 -1.61
N TRP A 611 32.29 -0.08 -2.95
CA TRP A 611 33.57 -0.11 -3.66
C TRP A 611 33.58 0.81 -4.89
N LYS A 612 34.78 1.09 -5.40
CA LYS A 612 34.98 2.02 -6.55
C LYS A 612 35.22 1.35 -7.88
N ALA A 613 35.97 0.25 -7.90
CA ALA A 613 36.33 -0.45 -9.14
C ALA A 613 36.19 -1.96 -8.97
N LYS A 614 36.73 -2.48 -7.88
CA LYS A 614 36.55 -3.85 -7.41
C LYS A 614 36.66 -3.87 -5.90
N GLY A 615 36.15 -4.92 -5.26
CA GLY A 615 36.22 -5.09 -3.82
C GLY A 615 36.22 -6.58 -3.44
N LYS A 616 36.68 -6.89 -2.24
CA LYS A 616 36.59 -8.23 -1.66
C LYS A 616 36.10 -8.12 -0.22
N TYR A 617 35.04 -8.85 0.11
CA TYR A 617 34.57 -9.04 1.48
C TYR A 617 34.69 -10.52 1.85
N SER A 618 35.42 -10.83 2.91
CA SER A 618 35.67 -12.19 3.37
C SER A 618 35.17 -12.42 4.78
N ILE A 619 34.56 -13.58 4.98
CA ILE A 619 34.17 -14.10 6.27
C ILE A 619 35.04 -15.32 6.56
N LEU A 620 35.79 -15.25 7.65
CA LEU A 620 36.69 -16.29 8.09
C LEU A 620 36.01 -17.11 9.18
N LEU A 621 36.02 -18.42 8.99
CA LEU A 621 35.36 -19.40 9.83
C LEU A 621 36.43 -20.20 10.58
N SER A 622 36.25 -20.32 11.90
CA SER A 622 37.01 -21.30 12.69
C SER A 622 36.35 -22.69 12.57
N PRO A 623 37.09 -23.79 12.81
CA PRO A 623 36.50 -25.13 12.83
C PRO A 623 35.30 -25.29 13.77
N LEU A 624 35.18 -24.44 14.81
CA LEU A 624 34.04 -24.44 15.73
C LEU A 624 32.74 -23.94 15.07
N ALA A 625 32.86 -23.05 14.08
CA ALA A 625 31.70 -22.39 13.44
C ALA A 625 31.00 -23.27 12.39
N ILE A 626 31.66 -24.35 11.96
CA ILE A 626 31.23 -25.22 10.86
C ILE A 626 31.08 -26.69 11.30
N SER A 627 30.89 -26.91 12.60
CA SER A 627 30.69 -28.27 13.13
C SER A 627 29.37 -28.85 12.64
N GLY A 628 29.41 -29.88 11.80
CA GLY A 628 28.23 -30.61 11.34
C GLY A 628 27.69 -30.20 9.97
N VAL A 629 28.46 -29.44 9.19
CA VAL A 629 28.12 -29.10 7.80
C VAL A 629 28.15 -30.36 6.93
N SER A 630 27.09 -30.56 6.15
CA SER A 630 26.97 -31.61 5.15
C SER A 630 27.29 -31.07 3.75
N ASN A 631 27.66 -31.97 2.83
CA ASN A 631 27.83 -31.64 1.40
C ASN A 631 26.51 -31.26 0.73
N GLU A 632 25.40 -31.70 1.32
CA GLU A 632 24.03 -31.45 0.88
C GLU A 632 23.49 -30.08 1.36
N ASP A 633 24.17 -29.45 2.33
CA ASP A 633 23.75 -28.15 2.84
C ASP A 633 23.74 -27.07 1.73
N ILE A 634 23.08 -25.96 2.03
CA ILE A 634 22.92 -24.83 1.12
C ILE A 634 23.42 -23.57 1.81
N LEU A 635 24.39 -22.91 1.20
CA LEU A 635 24.82 -21.58 1.63
C LEU A 635 23.73 -20.58 1.23
N MET A 636 23.23 -19.85 2.22
CA MET A 636 22.15 -18.89 2.02
C MET A 636 22.57 -17.50 2.53
N PHE A 637 22.20 -16.46 1.79
CA PHE A 637 22.28 -15.07 2.27
C PHE A 637 21.23 -14.20 1.59
N SER A 638 20.85 -13.13 2.28
CA SER A 638 19.97 -12.07 1.76
C SER A 638 20.81 -10.90 1.25
N MET A 639 20.51 -10.38 0.06
CA MET A 639 21.21 -9.21 -0.49
C MET A 639 20.25 -8.20 -1.12
N ALA A 640 20.47 -6.92 -0.83
CA ALA A 640 19.83 -5.80 -1.51
C ALA A 640 20.86 -5.05 -2.37
N ASN A 641 20.56 -4.86 -3.66
CA ASN A 641 21.30 -3.93 -4.51
C ASN A 641 21.01 -2.49 -4.03
N MET A 642 22.05 -1.67 -3.84
CA MET A 642 21.92 -0.28 -3.37
C MET A 642 22.68 0.70 -4.27
N ASP A 643 22.94 0.33 -5.53
CA ASP A 643 23.74 1.14 -6.46
C ASP A 643 23.19 2.56 -6.64
N ARG A 644 21.87 2.74 -6.59
CA ARG A 644 21.25 4.07 -6.71
C ARG A 644 21.58 5.02 -5.56
N ASP A 645 21.87 4.50 -4.37
CA ASP A 645 22.27 5.35 -3.24
C ASP A 645 23.64 6.00 -3.47
N LEU A 646 24.47 5.44 -4.37
CA LEU A 646 25.72 6.07 -4.79
C LEU A 646 25.52 7.37 -5.56
N GLU A 647 24.37 7.57 -6.25
CA GLU A 647 24.08 8.83 -6.95
C GLU A 647 24.02 10.04 -6.02
N LYS A 648 23.86 9.80 -4.70
CA LYS A 648 23.83 10.82 -3.66
C LYS A 648 25.22 11.12 -3.08
N GLU A 649 26.25 10.37 -3.46
CA GLU A 649 27.59 10.47 -2.90
C GLU A 649 28.58 11.18 -3.83
N GLU A 650 29.37 12.11 -3.28
CA GLU A 650 30.38 12.88 -4.04
C GLU A 650 31.43 11.93 -4.65
N GLY A 651 31.67 12.06 -5.96
CA GLY A 651 32.64 11.24 -6.70
C GLY A 651 32.09 9.96 -7.34
N PHE A 652 30.77 9.78 -7.31
CA PHE A 652 30.03 8.67 -7.96
C PHE A 652 28.99 9.18 -9.00
N GLU A 653 29.15 10.42 -9.46
CA GLU A 653 28.15 11.22 -10.19
C GLU A 653 27.95 10.85 -11.68
N GLU A 654 28.93 10.18 -12.30
CA GLU A 654 28.84 9.66 -13.67
C GLU A 654 28.74 8.13 -13.62
N ARG A 655 27.52 7.58 -13.61
CA ARG A 655 27.34 6.17 -13.94
C ARG A 655 26.18 5.90 -14.87
N ALA A 656 26.48 5.09 -15.89
CA ALA A 656 25.54 4.28 -16.62
C ALA A 656 25.16 3.07 -15.75
N GLU A 657 23.91 2.63 -15.85
CA GLU A 657 23.40 1.34 -15.35
C GLU A 657 24.47 0.25 -15.49
N THR A 658 25.13 -0.11 -14.39
CA THR A 658 26.11 -1.20 -14.41
C THR A 658 25.50 -2.41 -13.78
N ASN A 659 25.49 -3.52 -14.52
CA ASN A 659 25.10 -4.80 -13.95
C ASN A 659 26.16 -5.20 -12.92
N LEU A 660 25.73 -5.48 -11.70
CA LEU A 660 26.61 -5.97 -10.64
C LEU A 660 27.17 -7.34 -11.04
N SER A 661 28.49 -7.48 -11.04
CA SER A 661 29.17 -8.78 -11.19
C SER A 661 29.79 -9.17 -9.85
N ILE A 662 29.23 -10.21 -9.25
CA ILE A 662 29.68 -10.78 -7.98
C ILE A 662 30.01 -12.25 -8.17
N ASP A 663 31.18 -12.67 -7.71
CA ASP A 663 31.52 -14.09 -7.57
C ASP A 663 31.64 -14.47 -6.10
N ILE A 664 31.22 -15.69 -5.78
CA ILE A 664 31.35 -16.28 -4.45
C ILE A 664 32.45 -17.33 -4.51
N GLU A 665 33.41 -17.20 -3.61
CA GLU A 665 34.50 -18.15 -3.43
C GLU A 665 34.42 -18.80 -2.05
N LEU A 666 34.51 -20.13 -2.03
CA LEU A 666 34.59 -20.93 -0.83
C LEU A 666 35.99 -21.55 -0.77
N GLU A 667 36.64 -21.48 0.39
CA GLU A 667 37.97 -22.04 0.64
C GLU A 667 37.92 -22.95 1.87
N ASP A 668 38.48 -24.15 1.76
CA ASP A 668 38.58 -25.10 2.87
C ASP A 668 39.87 -24.89 3.70
N HIS A 669 40.02 -25.62 4.81
CA HIS A 669 41.20 -25.54 5.68
C HIS A 669 42.47 -26.11 5.05
N SER A 670 42.37 -26.88 3.95
CA SER A 670 43.51 -27.35 3.16
C SER A 670 44.05 -26.28 2.20
N GLY A 671 43.29 -25.21 1.98
CA GLY A 671 43.59 -24.11 1.07
C GLY A 671 43.05 -24.32 -0.35
N THR A 672 42.18 -25.32 -0.55
CA THR A 672 41.49 -25.53 -1.83
C THR A 672 40.35 -24.53 -1.92
N ALA A 673 40.33 -23.73 -2.99
CA ALA A 673 39.33 -22.71 -3.22
C ALA A 673 38.53 -22.96 -4.51
N VAL A 674 37.23 -22.70 -4.46
CA VAL A 674 36.30 -22.80 -5.59
C VAL A 674 35.53 -21.51 -5.71
N ARG A 675 35.53 -20.92 -6.90
CA ARG A 675 34.88 -19.64 -7.18
C ARG A 675 33.86 -19.79 -8.30
N LEU A 676 32.62 -19.41 -8.03
CA LEU A 676 31.51 -19.45 -8.96
C LEU A 676 30.84 -18.07 -9.06
N PRO A 677 30.38 -17.64 -10.26
CA PRO A 677 29.64 -16.39 -10.40
C PRO A 677 28.26 -16.52 -9.76
N LEU A 678 27.79 -15.49 -9.05
CA LEU A 678 26.48 -15.51 -8.39
C LEU A 678 25.34 -15.67 -9.41
N SER A 679 25.52 -15.13 -10.62
CA SER A 679 24.58 -15.27 -11.74
C SER A 679 24.38 -16.71 -12.22
N ARG A 680 25.24 -17.66 -11.81
CA ARG A 680 24.97 -19.11 -12.00
C ARG A 680 23.73 -19.55 -11.24
N PHE A 681 23.49 -18.97 -10.07
CA PHE A 681 22.39 -19.31 -9.18
C PHE A 681 21.20 -18.37 -9.44
N MET A 682 21.42 -17.06 -9.39
CA MET A 682 20.40 -16.04 -9.64
C MET A 682 21.03 -14.72 -10.10
N GLU A 683 20.43 -14.05 -11.08
CA GLU A 683 20.89 -12.73 -11.52
C GLU A 683 20.59 -11.65 -10.46
N ILE A 684 21.48 -10.66 -10.36
CA ILE A 684 21.32 -9.57 -9.41
C ILE A 684 20.49 -8.47 -10.06
N GLU A 685 19.29 -8.29 -9.53
CA GLU A 685 18.32 -7.32 -10.01
C GLU A 685 18.51 -5.93 -9.36
N PRO A 686 18.35 -4.81 -10.10
CA PRO A 686 18.28 -3.48 -9.50
C PRO A 686 17.00 -3.31 -8.66
N GLN A 687 17.00 -2.40 -7.69
CA GLN A 687 15.79 -2.14 -6.88
C GLN A 687 14.63 -1.61 -7.72
N VAL A 688 13.40 -1.78 -7.24
CA VAL A 688 12.21 -1.30 -7.94
C VAL A 688 12.06 0.21 -7.76
N ALA A 689 12.29 0.95 -8.86
CA ALA A 689 12.01 2.37 -8.96
C ALA A 689 10.52 2.62 -9.19
N THR A 690 9.87 3.32 -8.26
CA THR A 690 8.43 3.58 -8.32
C THR A 690 8.09 5.01 -8.73
N GLN A 691 6.98 5.14 -9.45
CA GLN A 691 6.34 6.40 -9.76
C GLN A 691 4.87 6.30 -9.37
N PHE A 692 4.42 7.12 -8.42
CA PHE A 692 3.05 7.06 -7.89
C PHE A 692 2.12 8.05 -8.58
N THR A 693 2.66 9.15 -9.09
CA THR A 693 1.89 10.21 -9.72
C THR A 693 2.10 10.23 -11.22
N TRP A 694 1.05 10.50 -11.99
CA TRP A 694 1.17 10.69 -13.44
C TRP A 694 1.70 12.08 -13.82
N LEU A 695 1.87 12.98 -12.84
CA LEU A 695 2.37 14.34 -13.02
C LEU A 695 3.88 14.41 -12.74
N PRO A 696 4.73 14.70 -13.73
CA PRO A 696 6.18 14.72 -13.52
C PRO A 696 6.59 15.78 -12.49
N GLY A 697 7.53 15.42 -11.60
CA GLY A 697 8.06 16.30 -10.55
C GLY A 697 7.13 16.50 -9.34
N MET A 698 5.97 15.84 -9.29
CA MET A 698 5.02 15.99 -8.18
C MET A 698 5.29 15.07 -6.98
N GLU A 699 6.11 14.04 -7.12
CA GLU A 699 6.42 13.08 -6.06
C GLU A 699 6.92 13.75 -4.75
N SER A 700 7.72 14.82 -4.87
CA SER A 700 8.25 15.56 -3.72
C SER A 700 7.27 16.51 -3.04
N VAL A 701 6.12 16.77 -3.66
CA VAL A 701 5.13 17.76 -3.22
C VAL A 701 3.83 17.09 -2.78
N VAL A 702 3.41 16.06 -3.50
CA VAL A 702 2.19 15.30 -3.20
C VAL A 702 2.39 14.51 -1.91
N SER A 703 1.33 14.41 -1.11
CA SER A 703 1.29 13.66 0.13
C SER A 703 2.40 14.06 1.11
N GLU A 704 2.73 15.36 1.17
CA GLU A 704 3.79 15.91 2.04
C GLU A 704 5.17 15.30 1.78
N GLY A 705 5.45 14.92 0.52
CA GLY A 705 6.71 14.31 0.11
C GLY A 705 6.80 12.82 0.43
N LYS A 706 5.67 12.16 0.73
CA LYS A 706 5.58 10.70 0.95
C LYS A 706 6.21 9.88 -0.18
N PHE A 707 6.12 10.37 -1.42
CA PHE A 707 6.61 9.68 -2.62
C PHE A 707 7.99 10.15 -3.09
N LYS A 708 8.66 11.01 -2.31
CA LYS A 708 9.90 11.68 -2.73
C LYS A 708 11.01 10.71 -3.11
N ASP A 709 11.21 9.66 -2.30
CA ASP A 709 12.20 8.63 -2.56
C ASP A 709 11.49 7.45 -3.23
N VAL A 710 12.00 7.07 -4.41
CA VAL A 710 11.31 6.15 -5.33
C VAL A 710 11.71 4.68 -5.13
N GLU A 711 12.72 4.43 -4.31
CA GLU A 711 13.28 3.10 -4.01
C GLU A 711 13.49 2.94 -2.51
N GLU A 712 13.42 1.70 -2.05
CA GLU A 712 13.94 1.26 -0.76
C GLU A 712 14.75 -0.03 -0.96
N PRO A 713 15.69 -0.36 -0.08
CA PRO A 713 16.39 -1.64 -0.11
C PRO A 713 15.41 -2.77 0.19
N VAL A 714 15.16 -3.62 -0.80
CA VAL A 714 14.47 -4.90 -0.64
C VAL A 714 15.49 -6.01 -0.85
N PHE A 715 15.56 -6.94 0.11
CA PHE A 715 16.49 -8.06 0.01
C PHE A 715 15.90 -9.19 -0.83
N GLN A 716 16.80 -9.89 -1.51
CA GLN A 716 16.57 -11.15 -2.21
C GLN A 716 17.42 -12.22 -1.53
N THR A 717 16.82 -13.37 -1.21
CA THR A 717 17.58 -14.55 -0.75
C THR A 717 18.25 -15.24 -1.94
N TYR A 718 19.54 -15.56 -1.78
CA TYR A 718 20.32 -16.34 -2.73
C TYR A 718 20.68 -17.68 -2.08
N GLU A 719 20.35 -18.77 -2.76
CA GLU A 719 20.69 -20.13 -2.35
C GLU A 719 21.80 -20.70 -3.24
N LEU A 720 22.85 -21.18 -2.60
CA LEU A 720 24.05 -21.70 -3.25
C LEU A 720 24.33 -23.11 -2.71
N PRO A 721 23.79 -24.17 -3.34
CA PRO A 721 24.01 -25.55 -2.92
C PRO A 721 25.50 -25.91 -2.88
N LEU A 722 25.98 -26.55 -1.81
CA LEU A 722 27.42 -26.83 -1.66
C LEU A 722 27.91 -27.87 -2.68
N ASN A 723 27.03 -28.78 -3.10
CA ASN A 723 27.30 -29.75 -4.16
C ASN A 723 27.73 -29.10 -5.49
N GLU A 724 27.24 -27.90 -5.83
CA GLU A 724 27.66 -27.18 -7.05
C GLU A 724 29.14 -26.77 -7.02
N PHE A 725 29.67 -26.45 -5.82
CA PHE A 725 31.10 -26.14 -5.65
C PHE A 725 31.96 -27.41 -5.68
N LEU A 726 31.47 -28.50 -5.09
CA LEU A 726 32.10 -29.82 -5.18
C LEU A 726 32.20 -30.32 -6.63
N GLU A 727 31.14 -30.17 -7.42
CA GLU A 727 31.16 -30.55 -8.84
C GLU A 727 32.16 -29.71 -9.64
N ALA A 728 32.29 -28.42 -9.31
CA ALA A 728 33.25 -27.53 -9.94
C ALA A 728 34.70 -27.86 -9.56
N ASN A 729 34.95 -28.34 -8.35
CA ASN A 729 36.26 -28.85 -7.93
C ASN A 729 36.13 -29.98 -6.88
N PRO A 730 36.31 -31.25 -7.28
CA PRO A 730 36.20 -32.40 -6.38
C PRO A 730 37.26 -32.48 -5.26
N GLU A 731 38.29 -31.64 -5.28
CA GLU A 731 39.30 -31.54 -4.21
C GLU A 731 38.84 -30.67 -3.04
N PHE A 732 37.78 -29.87 -3.21
CA PHE A 732 37.21 -29.05 -2.15
C PHE A 732 36.46 -29.92 -1.13
N ASP A 733 36.72 -29.72 0.16
CA ASP A 733 35.99 -30.41 1.23
C ASP A 733 35.01 -29.46 1.92
N PRO A 734 33.69 -29.60 1.68
CA PRO A 734 32.73 -28.70 2.27
C PRO A 734 32.50 -28.92 3.76
N SER A 735 33.03 -29.99 4.35
CA SER A 735 32.98 -30.19 5.81
C SER A 735 34.07 -29.42 6.56
N GLU A 736 35.05 -28.84 5.85
CA GLU A 736 36.25 -28.21 6.42
C GLU A 736 36.42 -26.75 5.95
N TRP A 737 35.33 -25.97 5.88
CA TRP A 737 35.36 -24.57 5.43
C TRP A 737 36.20 -23.65 6.31
N SER A 738 37.05 -22.84 5.67
CA SER A 738 37.85 -21.83 6.35
C SER A 738 37.42 -20.40 6.00
N ARG A 739 36.85 -20.17 4.81
CA ARG A 739 36.55 -18.82 4.33
C ARG A 739 35.45 -18.79 3.26
N ILE A 740 34.57 -17.80 3.38
CA ILE A 740 33.60 -17.38 2.35
C ILE A 740 34.04 -16.00 1.85
N SER A 741 34.16 -15.80 0.53
CA SER A 741 34.58 -14.51 -0.04
C SER A 741 33.65 -14.04 -1.15
N PHE A 742 33.14 -12.83 -1.00
CA PHE A 742 32.39 -12.08 -2.00
C PHE A 742 33.36 -11.20 -2.79
N TYR A 743 33.50 -11.49 -4.07
CA TYR A 743 34.30 -10.68 -4.99
C TYR A 743 33.41 -9.81 -5.85
N PHE A 744 33.58 -8.51 -5.70
CA PHE A 744 32.89 -7.50 -6.49
C PHE A 744 33.80 -7.11 -7.65
N ASN A 745 33.47 -7.59 -8.85
CA ASN A 745 34.37 -7.58 -10.01
C ASN A 745 34.39 -6.23 -10.74
N GLU A 746 33.28 -5.51 -10.69
CA GLU A 746 33.07 -4.24 -11.40
C GLU A 746 32.49 -3.19 -10.45
N GLY A 747 32.83 -1.92 -10.64
CA GLY A 747 32.44 -0.85 -9.73
C GLY A 747 32.54 0.54 -10.40
N PRO A 748 31.99 1.57 -9.77
CA PRO A 748 31.56 1.61 -8.35
C PRO A 748 30.19 1.03 -7.97
N GLY A 749 30.13 0.02 -7.09
CA GLY A 749 28.85 -0.55 -6.61
C GLY A 749 28.63 -0.44 -5.10
N LYS A 750 27.39 -0.67 -4.68
CA LYS A 750 26.95 -0.67 -3.29
C LYS A 750 25.88 -1.74 -3.08
N VAL A 751 26.07 -2.59 -2.07
CA VAL A 751 25.08 -3.60 -1.67
C VAL A 751 24.94 -3.63 -0.15
N MET A 752 23.84 -4.20 0.32
CA MET A 752 23.67 -4.62 1.71
C MET A 752 23.48 -6.13 1.77
N LEU A 753 24.27 -6.81 2.61
CA LEU A 753 24.15 -8.24 2.89
C LEU A 753 23.55 -8.46 4.28
N ASP A 754 22.68 -9.45 4.40
CA ASP A 754 22.08 -9.90 5.65
C ASP A 754 21.86 -11.44 5.63
N ASP A 755 21.41 -12.02 6.74
CA ASP A 755 20.98 -13.42 6.86
C ASP A 755 21.96 -14.46 6.28
N LEU A 756 23.26 -14.27 6.47
CA LEU A 756 24.25 -15.24 5.98
C LEU A 756 24.34 -16.45 6.91
N GLY A 757 24.03 -17.62 6.37
CA GLY A 757 24.05 -18.88 7.10
C GLY A 757 23.96 -20.12 6.21
N LEU A 758 23.64 -21.25 6.84
CA LEU A 758 23.45 -22.52 6.18
C LEU A 758 22.01 -23.00 6.37
N MET A 759 21.44 -23.53 5.30
CA MET A 759 20.20 -24.29 5.35
C MET A 759 20.56 -25.77 5.15
N PRO A 760 20.34 -26.64 6.15
CA PRO A 760 20.40 -28.08 5.96
C PRO A 760 19.36 -28.51 4.92
N GLU A 761 19.72 -29.44 4.02
CA GLU A 761 18.80 -30.04 3.06
C GLU A 761 17.84 -31.05 3.70
#